data_AF-A0A4R6YLT0-F1
#
_entry.id   AF-A0A4R6YLT0-F1
#
_cell.length_a   1.000
_cell.length_b   1.000
_cell.length_c   1.000
_cell.angle_alpha   90.00
_cell.angle_beta   90.00
_cell.angle_gamma   90.00
#
_symmetry.space_group_name_H-M   'P 1'
#
loop_
_entity.id
_entity.type
_entity.pdbx_description
1 polymer ?
#
loop_
_entity_poly.entity_id
_entity_poly.type
_entity_poly.pdbx_seq_one_letter_code
_entity_poly.pdbx_strand_id
1 'polypeptide(L)'
;MSRASTSSRPGQRLWSRWLVGFAALLPLVAAAIDRPQERIVFRRALAAVEQGRDWKAEAAELQDYPLLPALQARELLRQLDQLKKADVLAFVARWPDTLSTQELRKNWLIARAEKKQWEDFLAVYVDTGDRELRCHALAARLAGGGTVNWLEDLEKLWAEDRPLPVACDAALDWTQQNKLLDAARIWQRIERGLAAGKPAMIENLAPRLGAADRAAAGHLALALKDAPAALKQAKSWPDDARHRRAVAIALARQARRDSTGAEANYAALARQFKLSATERGDIAAAFALYRATEFDADALKRLADLPAAAQTDATREWRVRVALAASDWNASLKALDALSEKQKADEEWRYLRARVLRKLDRAGEAAPILDKLATEANFYGFLAADWTDKPYAICPASLESDRAAEQRLLDEAGLARAFEWRALDEPREARREWDYTLAKLDLPRRRLAADLAYREGWYDRAVFALNKGEELKLYEQRFPLAREPQIRRASHDTGLDPAWTYAIIRAESAWVEDARSGADAYGLMQLLPGTAARVAKDAGIAYNRAEDLYHGDTNIALGTRYLSQMAERYNGAPWLASAAYNAGPGAVERWLGLRGQLEPDFFIASIPYKETREYVARVLAFSVIYDWRLNGKALAVAARLPRYGQDYAAPGRDTPRKTVTCPLLPADTAQAAPAAAAAPGA
;
A
#
# COMPACT_ATOMS: atom_id res chain seq x y z
N MET A 1 -54.26 42.35 -42.17
CA MET A 1 -55.73 42.22 -42.12
C MET A 1 -56.08 40.85 -42.70
N SER A 2 -56.61 39.92 -41.89
CA SER A 2 -57.93 39.24 -42.04
C SER A 2 -58.27 38.81 -43.47
N ARG A 3 -58.78 37.61 -43.79
CA ARG A 3 -59.34 36.48 -43.03
C ARG A 3 -59.59 35.32 -44.04
N ALA A 4 -59.95 34.17 -43.48
CA ALA A 4 -60.14 32.80 -44.01
C ALA A 4 -61.14 32.51 -45.18
N SER A 5 -61.07 31.23 -45.60
CA SER A 5 -62.12 30.31 -46.13
C SER A 5 -62.31 30.24 -47.66
N THR A 6 -62.50 29.13 -48.40
CA THR A 6 -62.69 27.67 -48.16
C THR A 6 -62.69 26.91 -49.51
N SER A 7 -62.34 25.60 -49.49
CA SER A 7 -62.76 24.48 -50.39
C SER A 7 -62.28 24.52 -51.87
N SER A 8 -62.03 23.43 -52.62
CA SER A 8 -62.40 22.01 -52.54
C SER A 8 -61.44 21.14 -53.41
N ARG A 9 -61.27 19.86 -53.02
CA ARG A 9 -60.67 18.72 -53.76
C ARG A 9 -61.41 18.42 -55.08
N PRO A 10 -60.87 17.65 -56.09
CA PRO A 10 -60.26 16.31 -55.90
C PRO A 10 -59.12 15.89 -56.85
N GLY A 11 -58.49 14.74 -56.56
CA GLY A 11 -57.60 14.04 -57.49
C GLY A 11 -56.64 13.06 -56.83
N GLN A 12 -57.05 11.80 -56.72
CA GLN A 12 -56.27 10.68 -56.20
C GLN A 12 -55.09 10.32 -57.13
N ARG A 13 -53.89 10.11 -56.57
CA ARG A 13 -52.86 9.21 -57.15
C ARG A 13 -52.14 8.44 -56.04
N LEU A 14 -52.06 7.13 -56.26
CA LEU A 14 -51.45 6.11 -55.41
C LEU A 14 -49.96 6.37 -55.19
N TRP A 15 -49.53 6.45 -53.94
CA TRP A 15 -48.12 6.38 -53.55
C TRP A 15 -47.94 5.27 -52.50
N SER A 16 -47.02 4.38 -52.82
CA SER A 16 -46.59 3.19 -52.11
C SER A 16 -46.08 3.51 -50.70
N ARG A 17 -46.53 2.69 -49.74
CA ARG A 17 -46.07 2.71 -48.34
C ARG A 17 -44.65 2.15 -48.26
N TRP A 18 -43.68 2.99 -47.87
CA TRP A 18 -42.46 2.54 -47.19
C TRP A 18 -42.55 3.02 -45.74
N LEU A 19 -42.87 2.09 -44.84
CA LEU A 19 -42.71 2.26 -43.39
C LEU A 19 -41.24 2.01 -43.08
N VAL A 20 -40.45 3.08 -42.95
CA VAL A 20 -39.14 3.00 -42.28
C VAL A 20 -39.41 3.09 -40.79
N GLY A 21 -39.41 1.93 -40.12
CA GLY A 21 -39.45 1.85 -38.67
C GLY A 21 -38.15 2.43 -38.10
N PHE A 22 -38.27 3.51 -37.32
CA PHE A 22 -37.21 3.95 -36.42
C PHE A 22 -37.10 2.92 -35.29
N ALA A 23 -36.21 1.95 -35.45
CA ALA A 23 -35.75 1.12 -34.34
C ALA A 23 -34.83 1.98 -33.47
N ALA A 24 -35.34 2.42 -32.31
CA ALA A 24 -34.50 2.97 -31.26
C ALA A 24 -33.52 1.90 -30.80
N LEU A 25 -32.27 1.98 -31.26
CA LEU A 25 -31.15 1.22 -30.70
C LEU A 25 -30.85 1.79 -29.31
N LEU A 26 -31.56 1.30 -28.31
CA LEU A 26 -31.14 1.41 -26.92
C LEU A 26 -29.80 0.66 -26.78
N PRO A 27 -28.79 1.24 -26.11
CA PRO A 27 -27.61 0.48 -25.77
C PRO A 27 -28.02 -0.53 -24.69
N LEU A 28 -28.17 -1.79 -25.08
CA LEU A 28 -28.15 -2.92 -24.15
C LEU A 28 -26.72 -2.98 -23.59
N VAL A 29 -26.48 -2.21 -22.53
CA VAL A 29 -25.51 -2.59 -21.53
C VAL A 29 -26.05 -3.90 -20.97
N ALA A 30 -25.27 -4.98 -21.04
CA ALA A 30 -25.62 -6.21 -20.32
C ALA A 30 -25.71 -5.81 -18.85
N ALA A 31 -26.93 -5.63 -18.35
CA ALA A 31 -27.15 -5.60 -16.92
C ALA A 31 -26.57 -6.91 -16.41
N ALA A 32 -25.60 -6.86 -15.49
CA ALA A 32 -25.42 -7.96 -14.56
C ALA A 32 -26.84 -8.36 -14.13
N ILE A 33 -27.23 -9.63 -14.34
CA ILE A 33 -28.57 -10.11 -14.03
C ILE A 33 -28.90 -9.52 -12.66
N ASP A 34 -29.87 -8.61 -12.59
CA ASP A 34 -30.19 -8.02 -11.31
C ASP A 34 -30.90 -9.09 -10.49
N ARG A 35 -30.33 -9.45 -9.34
CA ARG A 35 -30.76 -10.57 -8.49
C ARG A 35 -31.39 -10.10 -7.17
N PRO A 36 -32.29 -9.10 -7.14
CA PRO A 36 -32.75 -8.52 -5.88
C PRO A 36 -33.50 -9.53 -5.02
N GLN A 37 -34.29 -10.40 -5.65
CA GLN A 37 -35.03 -11.45 -4.96
C GLN A 37 -34.09 -12.49 -4.33
N GLU A 38 -33.16 -13.05 -5.10
CA GLU A 38 -32.17 -14.01 -4.59
C GLU A 38 -31.33 -13.40 -3.46
N ARG A 39 -30.97 -12.12 -3.53
CA ARG A 39 -30.25 -11.40 -2.46
C ARG A 39 -31.06 -11.33 -1.16
N ILE A 40 -32.37 -11.04 -1.24
CA ILE A 40 -33.27 -11.03 -0.08
C ILE A 40 -33.33 -12.42 0.55
N VAL A 41 -33.50 -13.45 -0.27
CA VAL A 41 -33.58 -14.84 0.19
C VAL A 41 -32.26 -15.30 0.79
N PHE A 42 -31.14 -14.97 0.16
CA PHE A 42 -29.81 -15.26 0.67
C PHE A 42 -29.56 -14.61 2.04
N ARG A 43 -29.92 -13.34 2.24
CA ARG A 43 -29.78 -12.67 3.55
C ARG A 43 -30.56 -13.38 4.65
N ARG A 44 -31.80 -13.79 4.37
CA ARG A 44 -32.63 -14.55 5.33
C ARG A 44 -32.01 -15.92 5.65
N ALA A 45 -31.58 -16.63 4.62
CA ALA A 45 -30.96 -17.94 4.78
C ALA A 45 -29.60 -17.85 5.53
N LEU A 46 -28.80 -16.82 5.26
CA LEU A 46 -27.56 -16.54 5.97
C LEU A 46 -27.81 -16.30 7.46
N ALA A 47 -28.79 -15.45 7.80
CA ALA A 47 -29.18 -15.20 9.18
C ALA A 47 -29.70 -16.48 9.87
N ALA A 48 -30.44 -17.34 9.15
CA ALA A 48 -30.87 -18.64 9.67
C ALA A 48 -29.68 -19.56 9.99
N VAL A 49 -28.69 -19.66 9.07
CA VAL A 49 -27.45 -20.42 9.29
C VAL A 49 -26.69 -19.89 10.52
N GLU A 50 -26.54 -18.57 10.65
CA GLU A 50 -25.86 -17.94 11.79
C GLU A 50 -26.55 -18.20 13.13
N GLN A 51 -27.88 -18.36 13.10
CA GLN A 51 -28.70 -18.74 14.24
C GLN A 51 -28.78 -20.26 14.48
N GLY A 52 -28.20 -21.08 13.59
CA GLY A 52 -28.28 -22.55 13.66
C GLY A 52 -29.65 -23.12 13.32
N ARG A 53 -30.49 -22.36 12.60
CA ARG A 53 -31.80 -22.80 12.11
C ARG A 53 -31.65 -23.45 10.72
N ASP A 54 -32.60 -24.31 10.36
CA ASP A 54 -32.70 -24.82 8.99
C ASP A 54 -33.05 -23.67 8.04
N TRP A 55 -32.38 -23.66 6.88
CA TRP A 55 -32.44 -22.61 5.87
C TRP A 55 -32.80 -23.19 4.49
N LYS A 56 -32.77 -24.52 4.32
CA LYS A 56 -32.81 -25.19 3.01
C LYS A 56 -34.13 -24.97 2.28
N ALA A 57 -35.25 -25.01 3.02
CA ALA A 57 -36.58 -24.72 2.46
C ALA A 57 -36.69 -23.25 2.00
N GLU A 58 -36.13 -22.32 2.77
CA GLU A 58 -36.16 -20.89 2.45
C GLU A 58 -35.28 -20.55 1.23
N ALA A 59 -34.20 -21.29 1.02
CA ALA A 59 -33.24 -21.08 -0.07
C ALA A 59 -33.44 -22.01 -1.27
N ALA A 60 -34.61 -22.63 -1.43
CA ALA A 60 -34.88 -23.56 -2.51
C ALA A 60 -34.68 -22.93 -3.91
N GLU A 61 -34.83 -21.61 -4.02
CA GLU A 61 -34.61 -20.82 -5.25
C GLU A 61 -33.15 -20.43 -5.52
N LEU A 62 -32.23 -20.62 -4.56
CA LEU A 62 -30.83 -20.18 -4.68
C LEU A 62 -29.92 -21.17 -5.42
N GLN A 63 -30.46 -22.11 -6.19
CA GLN A 63 -29.70 -23.22 -6.78
C GLN A 63 -28.54 -22.76 -7.68
N ASP A 64 -28.78 -21.70 -8.45
CA ASP A 64 -27.81 -21.07 -9.35
C ASP A 64 -27.25 -19.74 -8.80
N TYR A 65 -27.54 -19.43 -7.53
CA TYR A 65 -27.09 -18.18 -6.92
C TYR A 65 -25.58 -18.27 -6.61
N PRO A 66 -24.75 -17.30 -7.06
CA PRO A 66 -23.30 -17.39 -6.93
C PRO A 66 -22.79 -17.66 -5.51
N LEU A 67 -23.49 -17.17 -4.48
CA LEU A 67 -23.07 -17.28 -3.08
C LEU A 67 -23.60 -18.53 -2.35
N LEU A 68 -24.34 -19.43 -3.02
CA LEU A 68 -24.77 -20.71 -2.42
C LEU A 68 -23.62 -21.52 -1.76
N PRO A 69 -22.40 -21.60 -2.34
CA PRO A 69 -21.28 -22.30 -1.70
C PRO A 69 -20.92 -21.72 -0.33
N ALA A 70 -20.99 -20.39 -0.18
CA ALA A 70 -20.65 -19.72 1.07
C ALA A 70 -21.67 -20.00 2.17
N LEU A 71 -22.95 -20.12 1.82
CA LEU A 71 -24.01 -20.47 2.76
C LEU A 71 -23.85 -21.90 3.29
N GLN A 72 -23.61 -22.84 2.38
CA GLN A 72 -23.37 -24.25 2.70
C GLN A 72 -22.07 -24.42 3.52
N ALA A 73 -20.99 -23.73 3.17
CA ALA A 73 -19.75 -23.78 3.94
C ALA A 73 -19.93 -23.26 5.37
N ARG A 74 -20.68 -22.16 5.56
CA ARG A 74 -20.97 -21.63 6.90
C ARG A 74 -21.77 -22.60 7.77
N GLU A 75 -22.74 -23.32 7.21
CA GLU A 75 -23.46 -24.39 7.93
C GLU A 75 -22.48 -25.48 8.41
N LEU A 76 -21.62 -25.97 7.52
CA LEU A 76 -20.66 -27.03 7.84
C LEU A 76 -19.60 -26.57 8.87
N LEU A 77 -19.14 -25.32 8.77
CA LEU A 77 -18.20 -24.72 9.71
C LEU A 77 -18.77 -24.60 11.14
N ARG A 78 -20.08 -24.42 11.30
CA ARG A 78 -20.71 -24.41 12.63
C ARG A 78 -20.74 -25.78 13.30
N GLN A 79 -20.67 -26.84 12.52
CA GLN A 79 -20.72 -28.23 12.98
C GLN A 79 -19.34 -28.90 12.87
N LEU A 80 -18.26 -28.12 12.83
CA LEU A 80 -16.91 -28.56 12.48
C LEU A 80 -16.45 -29.81 13.23
N ASP A 81 -16.75 -29.89 14.54
CA ASP A 81 -16.38 -31.02 15.38
C ASP A 81 -17.04 -32.34 14.96
N GLN A 82 -18.32 -32.26 14.58
CA GLN A 82 -19.17 -33.40 14.20
C GLN A 82 -19.11 -33.71 12.70
N LEU A 83 -18.58 -32.78 11.90
CA LEU A 83 -18.54 -32.84 10.46
C LEU A 83 -17.70 -34.01 9.95
N LYS A 84 -18.32 -34.95 9.23
CA LYS A 84 -17.65 -36.18 8.77
C LYS A 84 -16.80 -35.90 7.53
N LYS A 85 -15.74 -36.70 7.35
CA LYS A 85 -14.88 -36.68 6.15
C LYS A 85 -15.69 -36.75 4.85
N ALA A 86 -16.70 -37.61 4.79
CA ALA A 86 -17.52 -37.79 3.59
C ALA A 86 -18.27 -36.50 3.19
N ASP A 87 -18.77 -35.74 4.17
CA ASP A 87 -19.49 -34.48 3.93
C ASP A 87 -18.54 -33.39 3.40
N VAL A 88 -17.31 -33.34 3.93
CA VAL A 88 -16.27 -32.42 3.43
C VAL A 88 -15.89 -32.77 2.00
N LEU A 89 -15.64 -34.05 1.70
CA LEU A 89 -15.31 -34.50 0.35
C LEU A 89 -16.45 -34.22 -0.64
N ALA A 90 -17.71 -34.42 -0.22
CA ALA A 90 -18.89 -34.09 -1.02
C ALA A 90 -18.98 -32.58 -1.30
N PHE A 91 -18.71 -31.74 -0.29
CA PHE A 91 -18.67 -30.28 -0.48
C PHE A 91 -17.57 -29.86 -1.45
N VAL A 92 -16.35 -30.39 -1.28
CA VAL A 92 -15.21 -30.10 -2.17
C VAL A 92 -15.51 -30.53 -3.61
N ALA A 93 -16.12 -31.70 -3.80
CA ALA A 93 -16.48 -32.20 -5.13
C ALA A 93 -17.56 -31.34 -5.80
N ARG A 94 -18.52 -30.83 -5.01
CA ARG A 94 -19.59 -29.96 -5.51
C ARG A 94 -19.11 -28.55 -5.86
N TRP A 95 -18.22 -27.98 -5.04
CA TRP A 95 -17.75 -26.60 -5.17
C TRP A 95 -16.22 -26.52 -5.28
N PRO A 96 -15.63 -27.13 -6.32
CA PRO A 96 -14.20 -27.08 -6.50
C PRO A 96 -13.74 -25.63 -6.70
N ASP A 97 -12.54 -25.32 -6.23
CA ASP A 97 -11.86 -24.04 -6.47
C ASP A 97 -12.62 -22.76 -6.04
N THR A 98 -13.43 -22.87 -4.98
CA THR A 98 -14.06 -21.72 -4.31
C THR A 98 -13.30 -21.32 -3.05
N LEU A 99 -13.38 -20.03 -2.67
CA LEU A 99 -12.84 -19.56 -1.39
C LEU A 99 -13.47 -20.32 -0.22
N SER A 100 -14.78 -20.56 -0.26
CA SER A 100 -15.52 -21.33 0.73
C SER A 100 -14.99 -22.76 0.91
N THR A 101 -14.59 -23.42 -0.18
CA THR A 101 -13.92 -24.74 -0.11
C THR A 101 -12.56 -24.65 0.56
N GLN A 102 -11.76 -23.63 0.25
CA GLN A 102 -10.46 -23.44 0.90
C GLN A 102 -10.60 -23.20 2.41
N GLU A 103 -11.58 -22.38 2.80
CA GLU A 103 -11.87 -22.09 4.21
C GLU A 103 -12.37 -23.33 4.96
N LEU A 104 -13.40 -24.01 4.43
CA LEU A 104 -13.95 -25.21 5.05
C LEU A 104 -12.86 -26.27 5.23
N ARG A 105 -12.12 -26.55 4.15
CA ARG A 105 -11.03 -27.52 4.16
C ARG A 105 -9.98 -27.15 5.22
N LYS A 106 -9.51 -25.90 5.23
CA LYS A 106 -8.48 -25.45 6.18
C LYS A 106 -8.95 -25.62 7.62
N ASN A 107 -10.12 -25.08 7.98
CA ASN A 107 -10.62 -25.15 9.35
C ASN A 107 -10.84 -26.60 9.80
N TRP A 108 -11.39 -27.45 8.92
CA TRP A 108 -11.60 -28.86 9.25
C TRP A 108 -10.28 -29.61 9.43
N LEU A 109 -9.30 -29.39 8.55
CA LEU A 109 -7.97 -29.99 8.68
C LEU A 109 -7.28 -29.58 9.98
N ILE A 110 -7.34 -28.30 10.38
CA ILE A 110 -6.79 -27.85 11.66
C ILE A 110 -7.47 -28.58 12.82
N ALA A 111 -8.81 -28.63 12.84
CA ALA A 111 -9.55 -29.34 13.90
C ALA A 111 -9.22 -30.84 13.98
N ARG A 112 -9.01 -31.51 12.83
CA ARG A 112 -8.56 -32.91 12.79
C ARG A 112 -7.13 -33.08 13.28
N ALA A 113 -6.24 -32.15 12.92
CA ALA A 113 -4.86 -32.18 13.35
C ALA A 113 -4.69 -31.97 14.87
N GLU A 114 -5.45 -31.05 15.46
CA GLU A 114 -5.48 -30.83 16.91
C GLU A 114 -5.92 -32.08 17.68
N LYS A 115 -6.86 -32.85 17.11
CA LYS A 115 -7.32 -34.14 17.65
C LYS A 115 -6.44 -35.33 17.24
N LYS A 116 -5.35 -35.09 16.51
CA LYS A 116 -4.42 -36.10 15.97
C LYS A 116 -5.12 -37.16 15.09
N GLN A 117 -6.22 -36.80 14.44
CA GLN A 117 -6.97 -37.66 13.54
C GLN A 117 -6.29 -37.68 12.15
N TRP A 118 -5.10 -38.27 12.08
CA TRP A 118 -4.21 -38.16 10.92
C TRP A 118 -4.73 -38.85 9.66
N GLU A 119 -5.45 -39.96 9.78
CA GLU A 119 -6.06 -40.64 8.64
C GLU A 119 -7.06 -39.72 7.92
N ASP A 120 -7.97 -39.11 8.68
CA ASP A 120 -8.95 -38.17 8.17
C ASP A 120 -8.30 -36.89 7.65
N PHE A 121 -7.28 -36.38 8.34
CA PHE A 121 -6.48 -35.25 7.87
C PHE A 121 -5.87 -35.53 6.48
N LEU A 122 -5.12 -36.63 6.35
CA LEU A 122 -4.39 -36.96 5.13
C LEU A 122 -5.34 -37.26 3.95
N ALA A 123 -6.54 -37.77 4.22
CA ALA A 123 -7.53 -38.06 3.18
C ALA A 123 -8.10 -36.80 2.51
N VAL A 124 -8.05 -35.64 3.17
CA VAL A 124 -8.60 -34.37 2.66
C VAL A 124 -7.51 -33.32 2.43
N TYR A 125 -6.31 -33.54 2.98
CA TYR A 125 -5.18 -32.64 2.85
C TYR A 125 -4.75 -32.49 1.38
N VAL A 126 -4.63 -31.24 0.97
CA VAL A 126 -3.96 -30.83 -0.26
C VAL A 126 -3.04 -29.68 0.09
N ASP A 127 -1.85 -29.68 -0.50
CA ASP A 127 -0.90 -28.58 -0.28
C ASP A 127 -1.37 -27.33 -1.01
N THR A 128 -1.93 -26.39 -0.24
CA THR A 128 -2.40 -25.08 -0.72
C THR A 128 -1.36 -23.97 -0.53
N GLY A 129 -0.16 -24.32 -0.05
CA GLY A 129 0.83 -23.35 0.41
C GLY A 129 0.62 -22.86 1.85
N ASP A 130 -0.45 -23.29 2.54
CA ASP A 130 -0.69 -22.93 3.93
C ASP A 130 0.37 -23.55 4.85
N ARG A 131 1.06 -22.69 5.60
CA ARG A 131 2.23 -23.05 6.41
C ARG A 131 1.88 -23.95 7.59
N GLU A 132 0.72 -23.70 8.21
CA GLU A 132 0.27 -24.47 9.37
C GLU A 132 -0.17 -25.86 8.92
N LEU A 133 -0.96 -25.95 7.84
CA LEU A 133 -1.38 -27.23 7.28
C LEU A 133 -0.19 -28.07 6.79
N ARG A 134 0.81 -27.45 6.14
CA ARG A 134 2.05 -28.16 5.77
C ARG A 134 2.74 -28.77 6.98
N CYS A 135 2.84 -28.01 8.07
CA CYS A 135 3.46 -28.52 9.28
C CYS A 135 2.63 -29.63 9.97
N HIS A 136 1.30 -29.53 9.95
CA HIS A 136 0.44 -30.64 10.38
C HIS A 136 0.57 -31.87 9.48
N ALA A 137 0.75 -31.70 8.16
CA ALA A 137 0.99 -32.82 7.26
C ALA A 137 2.32 -33.53 7.56
N LEU A 138 3.36 -32.80 7.94
CA LEU A 138 4.62 -33.40 8.42
C LEU A 138 4.42 -34.14 9.74
N ALA A 139 3.68 -33.56 10.69
CA ALA A 139 3.35 -34.23 11.95
C ALA A 139 2.55 -35.53 11.71
N ALA A 140 1.58 -35.51 10.79
CA ALA A 140 0.82 -36.69 10.39
C ALA A 140 1.72 -37.78 9.77
N ARG A 141 2.62 -37.38 8.87
CA ARG A 141 3.59 -38.29 8.24
C ARG A 141 4.50 -38.96 9.28
N LEU A 142 5.01 -38.18 10.23
CA LEU A 142 5.85 -38.68 11.33
C LEU A 142 5.08 -39.64 12.25
N ALA A 143 3.83 -39.34 12.56
CA ALA A 143 2.97 -40.22 13.37
C ALA A 143 2.72 -41.58 12.68
N GLY A 144 2.73 -41.63 11.35
CA GLY A 144 2.67 -42.86 10.56
C GLY A 144 4.01 -43.61 10.39
N GLY A 145 5.07 -43.17 11.08
CA GLY A 145 6.41 -43.77 10.96
C GLY A 145 7.24 -43.30 9.76
N GLY A 146 6.79 -42.25 9.06
CA GLY A 146 7.55 -41.63 7.98
C GLY A 146 8.70 -40.76 8.47
N THR A 147 9.39 -40.10 7.53
CA THR A 147 10.54 -39.23 7.79
C THR A 147 10.31 -37.82 7.23
N VAL A 148 11.14 -36.87 7.66
CA VAL A 148 11.19 -35.50 7.11
C VAL A 148 12.42 -35.35 6.22
N ASN A 149 12.23 -34.89 4.99
CA ASN A 149 13.30 -34.44 4.11
C ASN A 149 13.47 -32.92 4.27
N TRP A 150 14.63 -32.48 4.78
CA TRP A 150 14.85 -31.05 5.04
C TRP A 150 14.62 -30.17 3.81
N LEU A 151 15.19 -30.54 2.66
CA LEU A 151 15.19 -29.71 1.45
C LEU A 151 13.76 -29.57 0.88
N GLU A 152 13.02 -30.67 0.86
CA GLU A 152 11.67 -30.71 0.30
C GLU A 152 10.62 -30.13 1.26
N ASP A 153 10.69 -30.51 2.54
CA ASP A 153 9.60 -30.27 3.48
C ASP A 153 9.76 -28.95 4.26
N LEU A 154 10.98 -28.59 4.64
CA LEU A 154 11.23 -27.53 5.63
C LEU A 154 12.04 -26.35 5.11
N GLU A 155 12.94 -26.51 4.14
CA GLU A 155 13.86 -25.45 3.73
C GLU A 155 13.12 -24.17 3.32
N LYS A 156 12.05 -24.30 2.52
CA LYS A 156 11.24 -23.16 2.10
C LYS A 156 10.56 -22.47 3.28
N LEU A 157 9.93 -23.23 4.18
CA LEU A 157 9.32 -22.69 5.42
C LEU A 157 10.39 -22.09 6.36
N TRP A 158 11.60 -22.64 6.31
CA TRP A 158 12.73 -22.25 7.14
C TRP A 158 13.32 -20.90 6.75
N ALA A 159 13.41 -20.66 5.44
CA ALA A 159 13.97 -19.44 4.86
C ALA A 159 13.06 -18.20 5.02
N GLU A 160 11.80 -18.36 5.41
CA GLU A 160 10.86 -17.24 5.55
C GLU A 160 11.21 -16.31 6.73
N ASP A 161 11.05 -15.00 6.51
CA ASP A 161 11.30 -13.94 7.49
C ASP A 161 10.17 -13.80 8.54
N ARG A 162 9.60 -14.90 9.02
CA ARG A 162 8.53 -14.90 10.03
C ARG A 162 8.60 -16.15 10.92
N PRO A 163 8.04 -16.09 12.14
CA PRO A 163 7.96 -17.25 13.02
C PRO A 163 7.29 -18.44 12.33
N LEU A 164 7.80 -19.65 12.58
CA LEU A 164 7.12 -20.87 12.18
C LEU A 164 5.85 -21.06 13.02
N PRO A 165 4.78 -21.64 12.44
CA PRO A 165 3.65 -22.16 13.22
C PRO A 165 4.13 -23.14 14.30
N VAL A 166 3.44 -23.15 15.45
CA VAL A 166 3.65 -24.14 16.53
C VAL A 166 3.43 -25.57 16.01
N ALA A 167 2.55 -25.75 15.03
CA ALA A 167 2.33 -27.01 14.32
C ALA A 167 3.62 -27.64 13.74
N CYS A 168 4.67 -26.84 13.51
CA CYS A 168 5.95 -27.34 12.99
C CYS A 168 6.83 -27.99 14.06
N ASP A 169 6.51 -27.84 15.35
CA ASP A 169 7.40 -28.29 16.44
C ASP A 169 7.70 -29.78 16.36
N ALA A 170 6.72 -30.63 16.04
CA ALA A 170 6.95 -32.07 15.88
C ALA A 170 7.97 -32.38 14.78
N ALA A 171 7.88 -31.68 13.63
CA ALA A 171 8.82 -31.85 12.54
C ALA A 171 10.23 -31.34 12.92
N LEU A 172 10.30 -30.18 13.59
CA LEU A 172 11.55 -29.61 14.05
C LEU A 172 12.24 -30.49 15.09
N ASP A 173 11.49 -31.01 16.06
CA ASP A 173 11.98 -31.93 17.10
C ASP A 173 12.56 -33.19 16.46
N TRP A 174 11.83 -33.78 15.50
CA TRP A 174 12.31 -34.94 14.77
C TRP A 174 13.60 -34.63 13.98
N THR A 175 13.66 -33.51 13.27
CA THR A 175 14.88 -33.12 12.53
C THR A 175 16.06 -32.85 13.44
N GLN A 176 15.84 -32.31 14.64
CA GLN A 176 16.89 -32.06 15.62
C GLN A 176 17.42 -33.37 16.21
N GLN A 177 16.53 -34.31 16.55
CA GLN A 177 16.92 -35.66 17.02
C GLN A 177 17.71 -36.43 15.96
N ASN A 178 17.37 -36.24 14.67
CA ASN A 178 18.05 -36.87 13.53
C ASN A 178 19.23 -36.05 12.98
N LYS A 179 19.69 -35.02 13.70
CA LYS A 179 20.85 -34.17 13.33
C LYS A 179 20.72 -33.43 11.99
N LEU A 180 19.50 -33.26 11.47
CA LEU A 180 19.20 -32.45 10.28
C LEU A 180 19.04 -30.96 10.61
N LEU A 181 18.61 -30.66 11.84
CA LEU A 181 18.57 -29.30 12.40
C LEU A 181 19.65 -29.16 13.48
N ASP A 182 20.79 -28.58 13.11
CA ASP A 182 21.90 -28.30 14.02
C ASP A 182 21.88 -26.85 14.54
N ALA A 183 22.78 -26.55 15.47
CA ALA A 183 22.92 -25.21 16.03
C ALA A 183 23.25 -24.17 14.94
N ALA A 184 23.99 -24.52 13.90
CA ALA A 184 24.37 -23.61 12.82
C ALA A 184 23.15 -23.14 12.03
N ARG A 185 22.24 -24.05 11.66
CA ARG A 185 20.97 -23.71 10.99
C ARG A 185 20.05 -22.87 11.87
N ILE A 186 20.01 -23.17 13.18
CA ILE A 186 19.25 -22.36 14.15
C ILE A 186 19.81 -20.93 14.20
N TRP A 187 21.13 -20.78 14.31
CA TRP A 187 21.77 -19.47 14.31
C TRP A 187 21.58 -18.72 13.01
N GLN A 188 21.67 -19.38 11.85
CA GLN A 188 21.35 -18.76 10.56
C GLN A 188 19.96 -18.13 10.56
N ARG A 189 18.98 -18.80 11.17
CA ARG A 189 17.62 -18.27 11.28
C ARG A 189 17.50 -17.17 12.33
N ILE A 190 18.21 -17.26 13.45
CA ILE A 190 18.28 -16.17 14.44
C ILE A 190 18.86 -14.90 13.81
N GLU A 191 19.93 -15.01 13.03
CA GLU A 191 20.53 -13.88 12.30
C GLU A 191 19.56 -13.23 11.30
N ARG A 192 18.75 -14.05 10.61
CA ARG A 192 17.65 -13.56 9.77
C ARG A 192 16.60 -12.81 10.60
N GLY A 193 16.23 -13.33 11.76
CA GLY A 193 15.34 -12.67 12.71
C GLY A 193 15.89 -11.32 13.21
N LEU A 194 17.21 -11.26 13.47
CA LEU A 194 17.91 -10.03 13.83
C LEU A 194 17.89 -9.00 12.72
N ALA A 195 18.25 -9.40 11.49
CA ALA A 195 18.24 -8.54 10.32
C ALA A 195 16.83 -8.00 10.03
N ALA A 196 15.78 -8.81 10.26
CA ALA A 196 14.39 -8.41 10.10
C ALA A 196 13.82 -7.62 11.31
N GLY A 197 14.57 -7.50 12.41
CA GLY A 197 14.12 -6.83 13.64
C GLY A 197 12.96 -7.54 14.35
N LYS A 198 12.88 -8.88 14.28
CA LYS A 198 11.76 -9.70 14.78
C LYS A 198 12.17 -10.51 16.02
N PRO A 199 12.05 -9.96 17.25
CA PRO A 199 12.46 -10.66 18.47
C PRO A 199 11.73 -11.99 18.68
N ALA A 200 10.43 -12.07 18.37
CA ALA A 200 9.64 -13.29 18.53
C ALA A 200 10.21 -14.50 17.74
N MET A 201 10.83 -14.25 16.58
CA MET A 201 11.47 -15.31 15.79
C MET A 201 12.70 -15.89 16.50
N ILE A 202 13.41 -15.06 17.28
CA ILE A 202 14.57 -15.46 18.07
C ILE A 202 14.11 -16.16 19.37
N GLU A 203 13.13 -15.57 20.06
CA GLU A 203 12.55 -16.12 21.29
C GLU A 203 12.01 -17.54 21.07
N ASN A 204 11.36 -17.81 19.93
CA ASN A 204 10.82 -19.14 19.62
C ASN A 204 11.91 -20.19 19.28
N LEU A 205 13.10 -19.75 18.86
CA LEU A 205 14.21 -20.64 18.48
C LEU A 205 15.18 -20.89 19.63
N ALA A 206 15.34 -19.93 20.55
CA ALA A 206 16.28 -20.02 21.66
C ALA A 206 16.13 -21.30 22.51
N PRO A 207 14.92 -21.82 22.81
CA PRO A 207 14.75 -23.07 23.53
C PRO A 207 15.41 -24.28 22.84
N ARG A 208 15.57 -24.26 21.52
CA ARG A 208 16.17 -25.35 20.73
C ARG A 208 17.70 -25.39 20.80
N LEU A 209 18.32 -24.38 21.41
CA LEU A 209 19.77 -24.27 21.61
C LEU A 209 20.20 -24.77 23.00
N GLY A 210 21.49 -25.08 23.15
CA GLY A 210 22.12 -25.34 24.44
C GLY A 210 22.14 -24.09 25.34
N ALA A 211 22.41 -24.27 26.64
CA ALA A 211 22.20 -23.22 27.66
C ALA A 211 22.89 -21.88 27.35
N ALA A 212 24.17 -21.89 26.96
CA ALA A 212 24.92 -20.68 26.63
C ALA A 212 24.37 -19.96 25.39
N ASP A 213 24.11 -20.72 24.33
CA ASP A 213 23.55 -20.22 23.07
C ASP A 213 22.13 -19.68 23.25
N ARG A 214 21.31 -20.35 24.07
CA ARG A 214 19.97 -19.91 24.46
C ARG A 214 20.01 -18.56 25.18
N ALA A 215 20.94 -18.39 26.13
CA ALA A 215 21.11 -17.12 26.84
C ALA A 215 21.50 -15.99 25.87
N ALA A 216 22.48 -16.23 25.00
CA ALA A 216 22.90 -15.25 24.00
C ALA A 216 21.76 -14.87 23.03
N ALA A 217 20.99 -15.83 22.54
CA ALA A 217 19.82 -15.58 21.70
C ALA A 217 18.74 -14.77 22.46
N GLY A 218 18.51 -15.08 23.73
CA GLY A 218 17.61 -14.31 24.59
C GLY A 218 18.03 -12.84 24.75
N HIS A 219 19.33 -12.58 24.95
CA HIS A 219 19.86 -11.22 25.06
C HIS A 219 19.75 -10.44 23.74
N LEU A 220 19.95 -11.10 22.59
CA LEU A 220 19.72 -10.52 21.26
C LEU A 220 18.24 -10.15 21.05
N ALA A 221 17.32 -11.02 21.45
CA ALA A 221 15.89 -10.71 21.42
C ALA A 221 15.52 -9.55 22.35
N LEU A 222 16.08 -9.53 23.56
CA LEU A 222 15.89 -8.43 24.53
C LEU A 222 16.39 -7.10 23.96
N ALA A 223 17.57 -7.08 23.32
CA ALA A 223 18.10 -5.87 22.68
C ALA A 223 17.15 -5.28 21.61
N LEU A 224 16.44 -6.13 20.87
CA LEU A 224 15.41 -5.69 19.91
C LEU A 224 14.13 -5.21 20.61
N LYS A 225 13.70 -5.89 21.67
CA LYS A 225 12.40 -5.65 22.32
C LYS A 225 12.44 -4.48 23.29
N ASP A 226 13.48 -4.41 24.13
CA ASP A 226 13.66 -3.46 25.21
C ASP A 226 15.16 -3.12 25.37
N ALA A 227 15.61 -2.14 24.57
CA ALA A 227 16.99 -1.68 24.57
C ALA A 227 17.44 -1.12 25.94
N PRO A 228 16.66 -0.28 26.66
CA PRO A 228 17.02 0.14 28.01
C PRO A 228 17.25 -1.03 28.99
N ALA A 229 16.37 -2.04 28.99
CA ALA A 229 16.55 -3.22 29.84
C ALA A 229 17.80 -4.03 29.43
N ALA A 230 18.02 -4.22 28.13
CA ALA A 230 19.21 -4.88 27.61
C ALA A 230 20.50 -4.20 28.08
N LEU A 231 20.61 -2.87 27.94
CA LEU A 231 21.81 -2.11 28.32
C LEU A 231 22.04 -2.11 29.83
N LYS A 232 20.97 -2.13 30.63
CA LYS A 232 21.07 -2.29 32.09
C LYS A 232 21.66 -3.65 32.45
N GLN A 233 21.20 -4.72 31.80
CA GLN A 233 21.67 -6.09 32.05
C GLN A 233 23.06 -6.36 31.45
N ALA A 234 23.44 -5.67 30.38
CA ALA A 234 24.70 -5.86 29.67
C ALA A 234 25.95 -5.74 30.56
N LYS A 235 25.86 -5.03 31.68
CA LYS A 235 26.94 -4.91 32.68
C LYS A 235 27.40 -6.26 33.22
N SER A 236 26.53 -7.28 33.26
CA SER A 236 26.87 -8.62 33.73
C SER A 236 27.06 -9.64 32.61
N TRP A 237 26.99 -9.24 31.33
CA TRP A 237 27.16 -10.17 30.21
C TRP A 237 28.64 -10.42 29.90
N PRO A 238 28.99 -11.61 29.37
CA PRO A 238 30.34 -11.90 28.93
C PRO A 238 30.72 -11.13 27.66
N ASP A 239 32.01 -10.87 27.46
CA ASP A 239 32.54 -10.20 26.28
C ASP A 239 32.81 -11.19 25.13
N ASP A 240 31.75 -11.63 24.45
CA ASP A 240 31.82 -12.44 23.24
C ASP A 240 31.07 -11.79 22.06
N ALA A 241 31.24 -12.35 20.85
CA ALA A 241 30.70 -11.78 19.62
C ALA A 241 29.18 -11.56 19.65
N ARG A 242 28.40 -12.45 20.28
CA ARG A 242 26.94 -12.35 20.28
C ARG A 242 26.46 -11.29 21.27
N HIS A 243 27.10 -11.20 22.43
CA HIS A 243 26.78 -10.17 23.42
C HIS A 243 27.22 -8.78 22.97
N ARG A 244 28.39 -8.66 22.32
CA ARG A 244 28.81 -7.41 21.65
C ARG A 244 27.78 -6.96 20.61
N ARG A 245 27.27 -7.89 19.80
CA ARG A 245 26.22 -7.61 18.83
C ARG A 245 24.92 -7.16 19.50
N ALA A 246 24.50 -7.81 20.57
CA ALA A 246 23.32 -7.42 21.35
C ALA A 246 23.46 -6.01 21.94
N VAL A 247 24.64 -5.66 22.49
CA VAL A 247 24.94 -4.32 22.98
C VAL A 247 24.89 -3.28 21.85
N ALA A 248 25.49 -3.56 20.71
CA ALA A 248 25.46 -2.66 19.55
C ALA A 248 24.03 -2.39 19.07
N ILE A 249 23.20 -3.44 18.96
CA ILE A 249 21.78 -3.32 18.60
C ILE A 249 21.03 -2.48 19.64
N ALA A 250 21.24 -2.75 20.93
CA ALA A 250 20.54 -2.03 21.99
C ALA A 250 20.93 -0.54 22.02
N LEU A 251 22.22 -0.21 21.87
CA LEU A 251 22.69 1.18 21.76
C LEU A 251 22.09 1.90 20.55
N ALA A 252 22.13 1.27 19.37
CA ALA A 252 21.54 1.82 18.15
C ALA A 252 20.03 2.06 18.29
N ARG A 253 19.31 1.18 19.02
CA ARG A 253 17.88 1.34 19.27
C ARG A 253 17.55 2.38 20.33
N GLN A 254 18.35 2.49 21.40
CA GLN A 254 18.18 3.55 22.39
C GLN A 254 18.32 4.93 21.74
N ALA A 255 19.31 5.08 20.85
CA ALA A 255 19.59 6.35 20.17
C ALA A 255 18.41 6.91 19.37
N ARG A 256 17.45 6.06 18.97
CA ARG A 256 16.20 6.48 18.32
C ARG A 256 15.32 7.37 19.19
N ARG A 257 15.39 7.20 20.50
CA ARG A 257 14.56 7.91 21.48
C ARG A 257 15.37 8.85 22.37
N ASP A 258 16.63 8.51 22.58
CA ASP A 258 17.53 9.18 23.52
C ASP A 258 18.97 8.98 23.03
N SER A 259 19.40 9.86 22.11
CA SER A 259 20.74 9.84 21.52
C SER A 259 21.82 10.12 22.58
N THR A 260 21.57 11.08 23.48
CA THR A 260 22.48 11.44 24.57
C THR A 260 22.70 10.29 25.56
N GLY A 261 21.63 9.65 26.03
CA GLY A 261 21.73 8.50 26.93
C GLY A 261 22.35 7.27 26.26
N ALA A 262 22.14 7.09 24.96
CA ALA A 262 22.83 6.04 24.21
C ALA A 262 24.34 6.27 24.13
N GLU A 263 24.80 7.52 23.92
CA GLU A 263 26.23 7.87 23.97
C GLU A 263 26.83 7.64 25.36
N ALA A 264 26.11 7.99 26.42
CA ALA A 264 26.54 7.73 27.80
C ALA A 264 26.69 6.22 28.09
N ASN A 265 25.72 5.41 27.66
CA ASN A 265 25.78 3.95 27.80
C ASN A 265 26.90 3.34 26.95
N TYR A 266 27.13 3.87 25.73
CA TYR A 266 28.26 3.45 24.91
C TYR A 266 29.60 3.71 25.61
N ALA A 267 29.79 4.92 26.16
CA ALA A 267 31.01 5.27 26.89
C ALA A 267 31.25 4.37 28.11
N ALA A 268 30.18 3.98 28.82
CA ALA A 268 30.26 3.09 29.97
C ALA A 268 30.59 1.63 29.57
N LEU A 269 29.98 1.11 28.52
CA LEU A 269 30.11 -0.28 28.09
C LEU A 269 31.32 -0.55 27.19
N ALA A 270 31.82 0.46 26.47
CA ALA A 270 32.97 0.31 25.55
C ALA A 270 34.27 -0.12 26.25
N ARG A 271 34.37 0.05 27.57
CA ARG A 271 35.51 -0.45 28.37
C ARG A 271 35.44 -1.95 28.63
N GLN A 272 34.23 -2.51 28.71
CA GLN A 272 33.99 -3.93 28.96
C GLN A 272 33.96 -4.72 27.65
N PHE A 273 33.28 -4.19 26.64
CA PHE A 273 33.06 -4.88 25.37
C PHE A 273 34.10 -4.48 24.32
N LYS A 274 34.87 -5.45 23.82
CA LYS A 274 35.82 -5.23 22.72
C LYS A 274 35.10 -5.22 21.37
N LEU A 275 34.29 -4.18 21.16
CA LEU A 275 33.51 -3.99 19.94
C LEU A 275 34.41 -3.97 18.71
N SER A 276 34.01 -4.68 17.66
CA SER A 276 34.66 -4.69 16.35
C SER A 276 34.51 -3.34 15.64
N ALA A 277 35.28 -3.13 14.56
CA ALA A 277 35.12 -1.94 13.72
C ALA A 277 33.71 -1.84 13.12
N THR A 278 33.11 -2.97 12.72
CA THR A 278 31.74 -3.03 12.23
C THR A 278 30.73 -2.59 13.29
N GLU A 279 30.82 -3.13 14.51
CA GLU A 279 29.88 -2.76 15.59
C GLU A 279 29.99 -1.30 16.00
N ARG A 280 31.22 -0.75 16.09
CA ARG A 280 31.41 0.68 16.33
C ARG A 280 30.85 1.54 15.20
N GLY A 281 31.01 1.08 13.95
CA GLY A 281 30.44 1.72 12.77
C GLY A 281 28.91 1.76 12.80
N ASP A 282 28.26 0.63 13.11
CA ASP A 282 26.80 0.53 13.22
C ASP A 282 26.24 1.46 14.31
N ILE A 283 26.90 1.52 15.47
CA ILE A 283 26.54 2.42 16.57
C ILE A 283 26.70 3.88 16.13
N ALA A 284 27.84 4.24 15.54
CA ALA A 284 28.10 5.60 15.06
C ALA A 284 27.11 6.04 13.98
N ALA A 285 26.77 5.15 13.04
CA ALA A 285 25.77 5.39 12.01
C ALA A 285 24.39 5.66 12.61
N ALA A 286 23.97 4.86 13.60
CA ALA A 286 22.71 5.10 14.32
C ALA A 286 22.70 6.46 15.04
N PHE A 287 23.77 6.78 15.77
CA PHE A 287 23.87 8.05 16.49
C PHE A 287 23.83 9.24 15.52
N ALA A 288 24.59 9.19 14.43
CA ALA A 288 24.60 10.23 13.42
C ALA A 288 23.21 10.40 12.76
N LEU A 289 22.52 9.30 12.46
CA LEU A 289 21.21 9.30 11.82
C LEU A 289 20.13 9.94 12.71
N TYR A 290 20.03 9.56 13.98
CA TYR A 290 18.95 10.07 14.84
C TYR A 290 19.16 11.54 15.19
N ARG A 291 20.40 11.95 15.42
CA ARG A 291 20.75 13.36 15.60
C ARG A 291 20.50 14.17 14.33
N ALA A 292 20.66 13.58 13.14
CA ALA A 292 20.26 14.20 11.88
C ALA A 292 18.76 14.38 11.76
N THR A 293 17.95 13.47 12.29
CA THR A 293 16.47 13.62 12.29
C THR A 293 15.98 14.74 13.21
N GLU A 294 16.79 15.10 14.20
CA GLU A 294 16.58 16.21 15.13
C GLU A 294 17.21 17.53 14.62
N PHE A 295 18.02 17.45 13.55
CA PHE A 295 18.83 18.54 12.99
C PHE A 295 19.82 19.14 13.99
N ASP A 296 20.46 18.29 14.79
CA ASP A 296 21.53 18.71 15.69
C ASP A 296 22.72 19.32 14.94
N ALA A 297 23.36 20.30 15.57
CA ALA A 297 24.40 21.14 14.94
C ALA A 297 25.60 20.37 14.35
N ASP A 298 25.99 19.25 14.96
CA ASP A 298 27.11 18.41 14.52
C ASP A 298 26.66 17.16 13.73
N ALA A 299 25.36 17.01 13.44
CA ALA A 299 24.84 15.86 12.71
C ALA A 299 25.46 15.73 11.30
N LEU A 300 25.59 16.85 10.57
CA LEU A 300 26.19 16.85 9.22
C LEU A 300 27.64 16.36 9.25
N LYS A 301 28.42 16.84 10.22
CA LYS A 301 29.81 16.42 10.42
C LYS A 301 29.88 14.94 10.74
N ARG A 302 29.08 14.45 11.69
CA ARG A 302 29.06 13.03 12.07
C ARG A 302 28.71 12.13 10.90
N LEU A 303 27.70 12.49 10.11
CA LEU A 303 27.33 11.74 8.90
C LEU A 303 28.44 11.75 7.84
N ALA A 304 29.13 12.88 7.67
CA ALA A 304 30.23 12.99 6.72
C ALA A 304 31.48 12.20 7.15
N ASP A 305 31.74 12.12 8.45
CA ASP A 305 32.89 11.44 9.05
C ASP A 305 32.68 9.93 9.24
N LEU A 306 31.47 9.40 8.93
CA LEU A 306 31.21 7.96 9.01
C LEU A 306 32.18 7.18 8.11
N PRO A 307 32.82 6.11 8.61
CA PRO A 307 33.62 5.21 7.80
C PRO A 307 32.81 4.68 6.62
N ALA A 308 33.47 4.45 5.47
CA ALA A 308 32.80 3.99 4.25
C ALA A 308 31.94 2.72 4.47
N ALA A 309 32.42 1.78 5.29
CA ALA A 309 31.70 0.55 5.64
C ALA A 309 30.46 0.77 6.53
N ALA A 310 30.38 1.90 7.25
CA ALA A 310 29.24 2.27 8.10
C ALA A 310 28.20 3.14 7.36
N GLN A 311 28.52 3.60 6.14
CA GLN A 311 27.59 4.41 5.36
C GLN A 311 26.56 3.53 4.66
N THR A 312 25.31 3.72 5.04
CA THR A 312 24.12 3.14 4.41
C THR A 312 23.44 4.17 3.51
N ASP A 313 22.55 3.70 2.63
CA ASP A 313 21.67 4.58 1.86
C ASP A 313 21.00 5.61 2.78
N ALA A 314 20.42 5.19 3.91
CA ALA A 314 19.78 6.08 4.88
C ALA A 314 20.72 7.19 5.42
N THR A 315 21.96 6.85 5.79
CA THR A 315 22.93 7.86 6.27
C THR A 315 23.31 8.87 5.18
N ARG A 316 23.40 8.43 3.92
CA ARG A 316 23.71 9.32 2.79
C ARG A 316 22.54 10.26 2.50
N GLU A 317 21.31 9.77 2.51
CA GLU A 317 20.11 10.60 2.33
C GLU A 317 20.00 11.67 3.42
N TRP A 318 20.19 11.27 4.67
CA TRP A 318 20.11 12.21 5.78
C TRP A 318 21.24 13.24 5.77
N ARG A 319 22.41 12.88 5.23
CA ARG A 319 23.48 13.86 5.00
C ARG A 319 23.05 14.94 4.02
N VAL A 320 22.36 14.57 2.94
CA VAL A 320 21.76 15.53 2.00
C VAL A 320 20.71 16.38 2.72
N ARG A 321 19.78 15.75 3.45
CA ARG A 321 18.66 16.47 4.09
C ARG A 321 19.12 17.47 5.15
N VAL A 322 20.12 17.13 5.96
CA VAL A 322 20.70 18.06 6.95
C VAL A 322 21.43 19.22 6.26
N ALA A 323 22.19 18.94 5.20
CA ALA A 323 22.86 20.01 4.45
C ALA A 323 21.86 20.96 3.77
N LEU A 324 20.80 20.42 3.17
CA LEU A 324 19.70 21.21 2.58
C LEU A 324 18.99 22.05 3.65
N ALA A 325 18.70 21.46 4.81
CA ALA A 325 18.07 22.15 5.92
C ALA A 325 18.90 23.32 6.45
N ALA A 326 20.23 23.18 6.43
CA ALA A 326 21.17 24.24 6.78
C ALA A 326 21.36 25.29 5.67
N SER A 327 20.74 25.10 4.49
CA SER A 327 21.00 25.91 3.28
C SER A 327 22.47 25.94 2.87
N ASP A 328 23.26 24.93 3.25
CA ASP A 328 24.65 24.79 2.82
C ASP A 328 24.68 24.08 1.47
N TRP A 329 24.61 24.86 0.39
CA TRP A 329 24.50 24.34 -0.97
C TRP A 329 25.75 23.58 -1.42
N ASN A 330 26.94 23.95 -0.94
CA ASN A 330 28.18 23.23 -1.23
C ASN A 330 28.21 21.87 -0.53
N ALA A 331 27.85 21.83 0.76
CA ALA A 331 27.74 20.55 1.46
C ALA A 331 26.60 19.69 0.90
N SER A 332 25.50 20.30 0.46
CA SER A 332 24.39 19.61 -0.17
C SER A 332 24.82 18.93 -1.47
N LEU A 333 25.54 19.63 -2.35
CA LEU A 333 26.06 19.04 -3.59
C LEU A 333 27.04 17.90 -3.28
N LYS A 334 27.97 18.10 -2.34
CA LYS A 334 28.92 17.05 -1.91
C LYS A 334 28.21 15.82 -1.33
N ALA A 335 27.13 16.02 -0.59
CA ALA A 335 26.32 14.93 -0.05
C ALA A 335 25.56 14.18 -1.17
N LEU A 336 25.01 14.91 -2.14
CA LEU A 336 24.35 14.34 -3.33
C LEU A 336 25.33 13.53 -4.20
N ASP A 337 26.57 14.01 -4.35
CA ASP A 337 27.64 13.28 -5.06
C ASP A 337 28.01 11.95 -4.35
N ALA A 338 27.83 11.90 -3.03
CA ALA A 338 28.16 10.75 -2.19
C ALA A 338 27.04 9.71 -2.05
N LEU A 339 25.86 9.95 -2.64
CA LEU A 339 24.78 8.97 -2.75
C LEU A 339 25.23 7.73 -3.53
N SER A 340 24.59 6.58 -3.30
CA SER A 340 24.83 5.39 -4.13
C SER A 340 24.31 5.60 -5.55
N GLU A 341 24.81 4.86 -6.55
CA GLU A 341 24.35 5.00 -7.93
C GLU A 341 22.85 4.71 -8.08
N LYS A 342 22.33 3.78 -7.26
CA LYS A 342 20.89 3.52 -7.16
C LYS A 342 20.12 4.77 -6.70
N GLN A 343 20.61 5.43 -5.65
CA GLN A 343 19.99 6.66 -5.15
C GLN A 343 20.10 7.79 -6.17
N LYS A 344 21.25 7.97 -6.84
CA LYS A 344 21.42 9.00 -7.87
C LYS A 344 20.47 8.86 -9.06
N ALA A 345 19.95 7.65 -9.31
CA ALA A 345 18.94 7.41 -10.35
C ALA A 345 17.51 7.82 -9.96
N ASP A 346 17.21 7.92 -8.66
CA ASP A 346 15.90 8.33 -8.14
C ASP A 346 15.54 9.77 -8.54
N GLU A 347 14.28 10.03 -8.84
CA GLU A 347 13.80 11.34 -9.27
C GLU A 347 14.00 12.44 -8.22
N GLU A 348 13.88 12.14 -6.92
CA GLU A 348 14.06 13.11 -5.84
C GLU A 348 15.48 13.67 -5.89
N TRP A 349 16.46 12.78 -5.93
CA TRP A 349 17.87 13.14 -5.84
C TRP A 349 18.38 13.83 -7.11
N ARG A 350 17.90 13.42 -8.29
CA ARG A 350 18.17 14.12 -9.55
C ARG A 350 17.62 15.55 -9.50
N TYR A 351 16.39 15.72 -9.03
CA TYR A 351 15.77 17.05 -8.93
C TYR A 351 16.48 17.95 -7.93
N LEU A 352 16.76 17.44 -6.72
CA LEU A 352 17.45 18.19 -5.68
C LEU A 352 18.87 18.58 -6.12
N ARG A 353 19.57 17.71 -6.86
CA ARG A 353 20.85 18.07 -7.49
C ARG A 353 20.71 19.25 -8.43
N ALA A 354 19.75 19.21 -9.35
CA ALA A 354 19.53 20.33 -10.26
C ALA A 354 19.19 21.63 -9.52
N ARG A 355 18.36 21.54 -8.47
CA ARG A 355 18.01 22.70 -7.63
C ARG A 355 19.20 23.27 -6.87
N VAL A 356 20.04 22.42 -6.27
CA VAL A 356 21.27 22.85 -5.59
C VAL A 356 22.27 23.46 -6.59
N LEU A 357 22.43 22.88 -7.78
CA LEU A 357 23.27 23.46 -8.83
C LEU A 357 22.81 24.87 -9.21
N ARG A 358 21.50 25.11 -9.32
CA ARG A 358 20.97 26.46 -9.56
C ARG A 358 21.26 27.43 -8.40
N LYS A 359 21.24 26.96 -7.15
CA LYS A 359 21.64 27.79 -5.98
C LYS A 359 23.14 28.12 -5.95
N LEU A 360 23.95 27.37 -6.69
CA LEU A 360 25.38 27.58 -6.88
C LEU A 360 25.70 28.28 -8.22
N ASP A 361 24.72 28.90 -8.86
CA ASP A 361 24.85 29.58 -10.16
C ASP A 361 25.33 28.68 -11.32
N ARG A 362 25.12 27.36 -11.20
CA ARG A 362 25.49 26.33 -12.20
C ARG A 362 24.27 25.88 -13.02
N ALA A 363 23.50 26.84 -13.52
CA ALA A 363 22.25 26.57 -14.24
C ALA A 363 22.44 25.73 -15.51
N GLY A 364 23.58 25.86 -16.20
CA GLY A 364 23.90 25.06 -17.39
C GLY A 364 24.01 23.56 -17.11
N GLU A 365 24.48 23.17 -15.93
CA GLU A 365 24.54 21.77 -15.50
C GLU A 365 23.19 21.25 -14.99
N ALA A 366 22.38 22.14 -14.42
CA ALA A 366 21.04 21.80 -13.93
C ALA A 366 20.04 21.57 -15.07
N ALA A 367 20.12 22.35 -16.15
CA ALA A 367 19.19 22.32 -17.27
C ALA A 367 18.95 20.92 -17.87
N PRO A 368 19.97 20.14 -18.28
CA PRO A 368 19.74 18.81 -18.88
C PRO A 368 19.11 17.82 -17.88
N ILE A 369 19.38 17.97 -16.58
CA ILE A 369 18.77 17.12 -15.54
C ILE A 369 17.28 17.43 -15.43
N LEU A 370 16.91 18.71 -15.37
CA LEU A 370 15.51 19.15 -15.33
C LEU A 370 14.77 18.79 -16.62
N ASP A 371 15.41 18.94 -17.77
CA ASP A 371 14.82 18.58 -19.07
C ASP A 371 14.46 17.11 -19.16
N LYS A 372 15.33 16.23 -18.64
CA LYS A 372 15.06 14.79 -18.58
C LYS A 372 13.97 14.46 -17.57
N LEU A 373 13.99 15.08 -16.38
CA LEU A 373 12.96 14.87 -15.35
C LEU A 373 11.58 15.35 -15.80
N ALA A 374 11.49 16.42 -16.59
CA ALA A 374 10.22 16.98 -17.06
C ALA A 374 9.39 16.01 -17.91
N THR A 375 9.96 14.88 -18.35
CA THR A 375 9.24 13.82 -19.07
C THR A 375 8.59 12.77 -18.15
N GLU A 376 8.76 12.89 -16.83
CA GLU A 376 8.24 11.94 -15.84
C GLU A 376 6.97 12.47 -15.15
N ALA A 377 5.92 11.64 -15.09
CA ALA A 377 4.64 12.00 -14.47
C ALA A 377 4.64 11.76 -12.94
N ASN A 378 5.60 12.36 -12.24
CA ASN A 378 5.73 12.33 -10.78
C ASN A 378 5.95 13.76 -10.22
N PHE A 379 5.97 13.91 -8.90
CA PHE A 379 6.10 15.22 -8.24
C PHE A 379 7.30 16.04 -8.73
N TYR A 380 8.47 15.40 -8.80
CA TYR A 380 9.72 16.03 -9.18
C TYR A 380 9.81 16.31 -10.69
N GLY A 381 9.19 15.47 -11.52
CA GLY A 381 9.04 15.71 -12.94
C GLY A 381 8.12 16.89 -13.25
N PHE A 382 6.99 17.02 -12.55
CA PHE A 382 6.12 18.20 -12.66
C PHE A 382 6.83 19.48 -12.22
N LEU A 383 7.60 19.44 -11.13
CA LEU A 383 8.42 20.58 -10.71
C LEU A 383 9.48 20.93 -11.75
N ALA A 384 10.15 19.93 -12.35
CA ALA A 384 11.14 20.16 -13.39
C ALA A 384 10.52 20.79 -14.65
N ALA A 385 9.31 20.37 -15.03
CA ALA A 385 8.54 20.98 -16.11
C ALA A 385 8.12 22.42 -15.79
N ASP A 386 7.80 22.75 -14.53
CA ASP A 386 7.56 24.14 -14.11
C ASP A 386 8.81 25.00 -14.24
N TRP A 387 9.98 24.49 -13.83
CA TRP A 387 11.27 25.20 -13.92
C TRP A 387 11.77 25.42 -15.35
N THR A 388 11.35 24.58 -16.29
CA THR A 388 11.74 24.63 -17.71
C THR A 388 10.63 25.16 -18.61
N ASP A 389 9.52 25.60 -18.02
CA ASP A 389 8.29 26.01 -18.69
C ASP A 389 7.78 25.04 -19.77
N LYS A 390 7.93 23.74 -19.54
CA LYS A 390 7.47 22.69 -20.44
C LYS A 390 6.04 22.22 -20.11
N PRO A 391 5.29 21.68 -21.07
CA PRO A 391 4.07 20.94 -20.80
C PRO A 391 4.30 19.77 -19.84
N TYR A 392 3.25 19.30 -19.16
CA TYR A 392 3.34 18.10 -18.33
C TYR A 392 3.24 16.82 -19.17
N ALA A 393 4.20 15.91 -18.95
CA ALA A 393 4.33 14.63 -19.64
C ALA A 393 3.39 13.55 -19.07
N ILE A 394 2.08 13.78 -19.13
CA ILE A 394 1.08 12.77 -18.76
C ILE A 394 0.69 12.02 -20.04
N CYS A 395 1.01 10.73 -20.08
CA CYS A 395 0.80 9.85 -21.23
C CYS A 395 -0.35 8.87 -20.97
N PRO A 396 -1.62 9.25 -21.20
CA PRO A 396 -2.74 8.36 -20.94
C PRO A 396 -2.80 7.19 -21.92
N ALA A 397 -2.97 6.00 -21.36
CA ALA A 397 -3.41 4.82 -22.08
C ALA A 397 -4.91 4.61 -21.83
N SER A 398 -5.59 3.99 -22.78
CA SER A 398 -6.98 3.54 -22.64
C SER A 398 -7.02 2.01 -22.65
N LEU A 399 -8.04 1.45 -22.01
CA LEU A 399 -8.40 0.05 -22.20
C LEU A 399 -9.42 0.00 -23.33
N GLU A 400 -9.13 -0.82 -24.34
CA GLU A 400 -10.11 -1.10 -25.38
C GLU A 400 -11.28 -1.91 -24.78
N SER A 401 -12.51 -1.56 -25.13
CA SER A 401 -13.67 -2.38 -24.77
C SER A 401 -13.69 -3.63 -25.64
N ASP A 402 -13.64 -4.79 -25.01
CA ASP A 402 -13.88 -6.09 -25.64
C ASP A 402 -15.07 -6.74 -24.93
N ARG A 403 -16.27 -6.48 -25.44
CA ARG A 403 -17.52 -7.02 -24.87
C ARG A 403 -17.53 -8.54 -24.77
N ALA A 404 -16.87 -9.25 -25.69
CA ALA A 404 -16.82 -10.70 -25.64
C ALA A 404 -15.88 -11.21 -24.54
N ALA A 405 -14.73 -10.55 -24.35
CA ALA A 405 -13.88 -10.81 -23.19
C ALA A 405 -14.55 -10.41 -21.88
N GLU A 406 -15.29 -9.30 -21.85
CA GLU A 406 -16.04 -8.85 -20.67
C GLU A 406 -17.10 -9.88 -20.27
N GLN A 407 -17.86 -10.40 -21.23
CA GLN A 407 -18.86 -11.42 -20.95
C GLN A 407 -18.22 -12.70 -20.40
N ARG A 408 -17.15 -13.20 -21.04
CA ARG A 408 -16.41 -14.36 -20.53
C ARG A 408 -15.86 -14.14 -19.11
N LEU A 409 -15.50 -12.90 -18.79
CA LEU A 409 -15.00 -12.53 -17.47
C LEU A 409 -16.14 -12.44 -16.43
N LEU A 410 -17.32 -11.99 -16.84
CA LEU A 410 -18.53 -12.02 -16.00
C LEU A 410 -19.00 -13.45 -15.72
N ASP A 411 -18.75 -14.38 -16.65
CA ASP A 411 -19.02 -15.81 -16.48
C ASP A 411 -18.00 -16.48 -15.51
N GLU A 412 -16.92 -15.79 -15.11
CA GLU A 412 -16.02 -16.27 -14.06
C GLU A 412 -16.76 -16.26 -12.71
N ALA A 413 -17.14 -17.45 -12.24
CA ALA A 413 -17.93 -17.62 -11.02
C ALA A 413 -17.33 -16.89 -9.80
N GLY A 414 -16.00 -16.76 -9.70
CA GLY A 414 -15.34 -16.04 -8.62
C GLY A 414 -15.59 -14.53 -8.62
N LEU A 415 -15.60 -13.90 -9.80
CA LEU A 415 -15.94 -12.49 -9.92
C LEU A 415 -17.43 -12.27 -9.67
N ALA A 416 -18.30 -13.16 -10.16
CA ALA A 416 -19.72 -13.12 -9.84
C ALA A 416 -19.97 -13.15 -8.31
N ARG A 417 -19.26 -14.01 -7.56
CA ARG A 417 -19.33 -14.01 -6.09
C ARG A 417 -18.85 -12.70 -5.47
N ALA A 418 -17.74 -12.13 -5.96
CA ALA A 418 -17.23 -10.86 -5.46
C ALA A 418 -18.24 -9.72 -5.64
N PHE A 419 -18.87 -9.62 -6.81
CA PHE A 419 -19.89 -8.61 -7.10
C PHE A 419 -21.19 -8.84 -6.33
N GLU A 420 -21.63 -10.09 -6.13
CA GLU A 420 -22.82 -10.37 -5.31
C GLU A 420 -22.59 -10.03 -3.83
N TRP A 421 -21.40 -10.32 -3.27
CA TRP A 421 -21.06 -9.85 -1.93
C TRP A 421 -21.07 -8.32 -1.82
N ARG A 422 -20.56 -7.63 -2.84
CA ARG A 422 -20.62 -6.17 -2.89
C ARG A 422 -22.06 -5.65 -2.98
N ALA A 423 -22.91 -6.28 -3.79
CA ALA A 423 -24.33 -5.93 -3.91
C ALA A 423 -25.10 -6.16 -2.59
N LEU A 424 -24.60 -7.06 -1.75
CA LEU A 424 -25.13 -7.30 -0.40
C LEU A 424 -24.61 -6.32 0.66
N ASP A 425 -23.72 -5.39 0.31
CA ASP A 425 -23.03 -4.46 1.22
C ASP A 425 -22.07 -5.17 2.20
N GLU A 426 -21.41 -6.23 1.73
CA GLU A 426 -20.42 -7.02 2.48
C GLU A 426 -19.01 -6.82 1.90
N PRO A 427 -18.40 -5.63 2.08
CA PRO A 427 -17.17 -5.24 1.38
C PRO A 427 -15.99 -6.13 1.74
N ARG A 428 -15.93 -6.68 2.96
CA ARG A 428 -14.89 -7.63 3.36
C ARG A 428 -14.95 -8.90 2.53
N GLU A 429 -16.11 -9.56 2.44
CA GLU A 429 -16.26 -10.80 1.68
C GLU A 429 -16.10 -10.57 0.17
N ALA A 430 -16.62 -9.44 -0.32
CA ALA A 430 -16.44 -9.02 -1.71
C ALA A 430 -14.95 -8.94 -2.08
N ARG A 431 -14.14 -8.25 -1.27
CA ARG A 431 -12.69 -8.13 -1.50
C ARG A 431 -11.97 -9.46 -1.42
N ARG A 432 -12.38 -10.35 -0.52
CA ARG A 432 -11.75 -11.68 -0.38
C ARG A 432 -11.98 -12.55 -1.61
N GLU A 433 -13.20 -12.61 -2.13
CA GLU A 433 -13.50 -13.33 -3.38
C GLU A 433 -12.82 -12.67 -4.58
N TRP A 434 -12.77 -11.34 -4.62
CA TRP A 434 -12.04 -10.57 -5.63
C TRP A 434 -10.55 -10.95 -5.65
N ASP A 435 -9.87 -10.84 -4.51
CA ASP A 435 -8.43 -11.11 -4.41
C ASP A 435 -8.11 -12.58 -4.71
N TYR A 436 -8.95 -13.50 -4.22
CA TYR A 436 -8.83 -14.94 -4.50
C TYR A 436 -8.95 -15.25 -6.00
N THR A 437 -9.86 -14.57 -6.69
CA THR A 437 -10.08 -14.76 -8.13
C THR A 437 -8.98 -14.09 -8.96
N LEU A 438 -8.65 -12.83 -8.67
CA LEU A 438 -7.62 -12.08 -9.41
C LEU A 438 -6.25 -12.74 -9.37
N ALA A 439 -5.89 -13.42 -8.28
CA ALA A 439 -4.63 -14.14 -8.16
C ALA A 439 -4.42 -15.17 -9.28
N LYS A 440 -5.51 -15.71 -9.86
CA LYS A 440 -5.51 -16.75 -10.89
C LYS A 440 -5.58 -16.20 -12.31
N LEU A 441 -6.01 -14.94 -12.49
CA LEU A 441 -6.17 -14.32 -13.80
C LEU A 441 -4.82 -13.89 -14.36
N ASP A 442 -4.69 -13.91 -15.69
CA ASP A 442 -3.58 -13.27 -16.41
C ASP A 442 -3.73 -11.75 -16.45
N LEU A 443 -2.69 -11.06 -16.93
CA LEU A 443 -2.65 -9.60 -16.91
C LEU A 443 -3.79 -8.93 -17.72
N PRO A 444 -4.11 -9.37 -18.96
CA PRO A 444 -5.23 -8.80 -19.70
C PRO A 444 -6.57 -8.95 -18.96
N ARG A 445 -6.87 -10.14 -18.40
CA ARG A 445 -8.11 -10.34 -17.65
C ARG A 445 -8.16 -9.55 -16.34
N ARG A 446 -7.02 -9.37 -15.65
CA ARG A 446 -6.95 -8.49 -14.46
C ARG A 446 -7.26 -7.03 -14.80
N ARG A 447 -6.74 -6.53 -15.93
CA ARG A 447 -7.03 -5.16 -16.41
C ARG A 447 -8.52 -4.99 -16.71
N LEU A 448 -9.10 -5.96 -17.39
CA LEU A 448 -10.52 -5.94 -17.72
C LEU A 448 -11.42 -6.04 -16.48
N ALA A 449 -11.05 -6.89 -15.51
CA ALA A 449 -11.77 -6.97 -14.23
C ALA A 449 -11.74 -5.62 -13.52
N ALA A 450 -10.56 -5.02 -13.39
CA ALA A 450 -10.36 -3.72 -12.78
C ALA A 450 -11.20 -2.61 -13.44
N ASP A 451 -11.28 -2.61 -14.77
CA ASP A 451 -12.13 -1.66 -15.52
C ASP A 451 -13.63 -1.88 -15.27
N LEU A 452 -14.08 -3.14 -15.27
CA LEU A 452 -15.47 -3.47 -14.94
C LEU A 452 -15.83 -3.00 -13.52
N ALA A 453 -14.98 -3.31 -12.54
CA ALA A 453 -15.16 -2.84 -11.16
C ALA A 453 -15.21 -1.31 -11.09
N TYR A 454 -14.34 -0.60 -11.82
CA TYR A 454 -14.37 0.85 -11.92
C TYR A 454 -15.71 1.39 -12.46
N ARG A 455 -16.23 0.81 -13.55
CA ARG A 455 -17.49 1.22 -14.17
C ARG A 455 -18.70 0.97 -13.27
N GLU A 456 -18.64 -0.08 -12.45
CA GLU A 456 -19.65 -0.38 -11.42
C GLU A 456 -19.48 0.43 -10.13
N GLY A 457 -18.57 1.41 -10.10
CA GLY A 457 -18.32 2.28 -8.95
C GLY A 457 -17.47 1.65 -7.84
N TRP A 458 -16.78 0.54 -8.11
CA TRP A 458 -15.86 -0.12 -7.17
C TRP A 458 -14.41 0.33 -7.43
N TYR A 459 -14.17 1.63 -7.24
CA TYR A 459 -13.00 2.32 -7.76
C TYR A 459 -11.65 1.87 -7.19
N ASP A 460 -11.60 1.51 -5.90
CA ASP A 460 -10.38 1.10 -5.23
C ASP A 460 -9.74 -0.15 -5.86
N ARG A 461 -10.56 -1.05 -6.43
CA ARG A 461 -10.09 -2.26 -7.13
C ARG A 461 -9.13 -1.91 -8.27
N ALA A 462 -9.51 -0.93 -9.09
CA ALA A 462 -8.68 -0.44 -10.17
C ALA A 462 -7.38 0.19 -9.66
N VAL A 463 -7.47 1.00 -8.60
CA VAL A 463 -6.31 1.66 -8.01
C VAL A 463 -5.26 0.65 -7.54
N PHE A 464 -5.67 -0.46 -6.94
CA PHE A 464 -4.74 -1.50 -6.49
C PHE A 464 -4.29 -2.45 -7.61
N ALA A 465 -5.16 -2.80 -8.56
CA ALA A 465 -4.83 -3.72 -9.63
C ALA A 465 -3.90 -3.09 -10.70
N LEU A 466 -4.02 -1.78 -10.93
CA LEU A 466 -3.34 -1.05 -12.01
C LEU A 466 -2.20 -0.17 -11.45
N ASN A 467 -1.21 -0.77 -10.80
CA ASN A 467 -0.24 -0.05 -9.97
C ASN A 467 1.23 -0.15 -10.39
N LYS A 468 1.53 -0.72 -11.56
CA LYS A 468 2.90 -0.95 -12.04
C LYS A 468 3.00 -0.87 -13.55
N GLY A 469 4.23 -0.81 -14.08
CA GLY A 469 4.50 -0.87 -15.52
C GLY A 469 3.62 0.07 -16.36
N GLU A 470 3.14 -0.43 -17.50
CA GLU A 470 2.25 0.28 -18.40
C GLU A 470 0.87 0.57 -17.79
N GLU A 471 0.43 -0.18 -16.76
CA GLU A 471 -0.83 0.12 -16.08
C GLU A 471 -0.82 1.49 -15.40
N LEU A 472 0.35 2.04 -15.06
CA LEU A 472 0.47 3.38 -14.49
C LEU A 472 -0.10 4.47 -15.43
N LYS A 473 -0.18 4.20 -16.73
CA LYS A 473 -0.74 5.11 -17.73
C LYS A 473 -2.27 5.08 -17.82
N LEU A 474 -2.94 4.14 -17.14
CA LEU A 474 -4.40 4.02 -17.07
C LEU A 474 -4.99 5.02 -16.06
N TYR A 475 -4.80 6.32 -16.32
CA TYR A 475 -5.18 7.39 -15.40
C TYR A 475 -6.69 7.47 -15.17
N GLU A 476 -7.51 7.04 -16.13
CA GLU A 476 -8.96 7.03 -15.98
C GLU A 476 -9.39 6.19 -14.77
N GLN A 477 -8.88 4.96 -14.69
CA GLN A 477 -9.17 3.98 -13.67
C GLN A 477 -8.43 4.28 -12.35
N ARG A 478 -7.18 4.77 -12.42
CA ARG A 478 -6.33 5.03 -11.24
C ARG A 478 -6.66 6.32 -10.48
N PHE A 479 -7.35 7.26 -11.13
CA PHE A 479 -7.69 8.59 -10.61
C PHE A 479 -9.17 8.94 -10.86
N PRO A 480 -10.13 8.12 -10.37
CA PRO A 480 -11.56 8.28 -10.66
C PRO A 480 -12.08 9.68 -10.30
N LEU A 481 -12.95 10.24 -11.13
CA LEU A 481 -13.76 11.42 -10.81
C LEU A 481 -15.07 11.00 -10.10
N ALA A 482 -14.96 10.09 -9.13
CA ALA A 482 -16.10 9.64 -8.36
C ALA A 482 -16.69 10.78 -7.53
N ARG A 483 -18.01 10.81 -7.34
CA ARG A 483 -18.73 11.82 -6.52
C ARG A 483 -18.37 13.27 -6.88
N GLU A 484 -18.15 13.57 -8.17
CA GLU A 484 -17.71 14.90 -8.63
C GLU A 484 -18.60 16.06 -8.17
N PRO A 485 -19.95 15.99 -8.29
CA PRO A 485 -20.80 17.07 -7.79
C PRO A 485 -20.63 17.35 -6.29
N GLN A 486 -20.50 16.29 -5.48
CA GLN A 486 -20.33 16.38 -4.03
C GLN A 486 -18.97 16.95 -3.67
N ILE A 487 -17.90 16.47 -4.29
CA ILE A 487 -16.54 16.96 -4.03
C ILE A 487 -16.40 18.41 -4.47
N ARG A 488 -16.86 18.77 -5.67
CA ARG A 488 -16.82 20.17 -6.12
C ARG A 488 -17.56 21.11 -5.18
N ARG A 489 -18.76 20.71 -4.72
CA ARG A 489 -19.53 21.48 -3.75
C ARG A 489 -18.79 21.61 -2.42
N ALA A 490 -18.36 20.49 -1.83
CA ALA A 490 -17.68 20.48 -0.56
C ALA A 490 -16.37 21.29 -0.59
N SER A 491 -15.60 21.22 -1.68
CA SER A 491 -14.39 22.01 -1.88
C SER A 491 -14.72 23.50 -2.02
N HIS A 492 -15.72 23.86 -2.83
CA HIS A 492 -16.15 25.25 -3.00
C HIS A 492 -16.60 25.87 -1.67
N ASP A 493 -17.47 25.16 -0.92
CA ASP A 493 -18.02 25.62 0.36
C ASP A 493 -16.96 25.79 1.46
N THR A 494 -15.75 25.25 1.23
CA THR A 494 -14.62 25.31 2.17
C THR A 494 -13.41 26.05 1.61
N GLY A 495 -13.56 26.72 0.46
CA GLY A 495 -12.49 27.49 -0.18
C GLY A 495 -11.32 26.66 -0.71
N LEU A 496 -11.52 25.37 -0.96
CA LEU A 496 -10.50 24.43 -1.40
C LEU A 496 -10.53 24.24 -2.93
N ASP A 497 -9.36 23.88 -3.48
CA ASP A 497 -9.24 23.34 -4.84
C ASP A 497 -9.86 21.93 -4.91
N PRO A 498 -10.86 21.66 -5.79
CA PRO A 498 -11.41 20.33 -5.99
C PRO A 498 -10.35 19.28 -6.36
N ALA A 499 -9.35 19.64 -7.18
CA ALA A 499 -8.29 18.71 -7.58
C ALA A 499 -7.40 18.30 -6.39
N TRP A 500 -7.16 19.23 -5.47
CA TRP A 500 -6.44 18.93 -4.23
C TRP A 500 -7.27 18.06 -3.28
N THR A 501 -8.58 18.30 -3.18
CA THR A 501 -9.48 17.46 -2.37
C THR A 501 -9.49 16.01 -2.87
N TYR A 502 -9.60 15.82 -4.19
CA TYR A 502 -9.45 14.52 -4.83
C TYR A 502 -8.11 13.85 -4.54
N ALA A 503 -7.03 14.63 -4.57
CA ALA A 503 -5.69 14.14 -4.27
C ALA A 503 -5.55 13.64 -2.83
N ILE A 504 -6.16 14.32 -1.86
CA ILE A 504 -6.21 13.89 -0.46
C ILE A 504 -6.95 12.56 -0.35
N ILE A 505 -8.18 12.45 -0.87
CA ILE A 505 -8.95 11.18 -0.86
C ILE A 505 -8.12 10.03 -1.46
N ARG A 506 -7.48 10.29 -2.60
CA ARG A 506 -6.65 9.30 -3.30
C ARG A 506 -5.41 8.90 -2.50
N ALA A 507 -4.82 9.82 -1.74
CA ALA A 507 -3.66 9.57 -0.92
C ALA A 507 -4.00 8.86 0.41
N GLU A 508 -5.17 9.15 0.96
CA GLU A 508 -5.65 8.63 2.25
C GLU A 508 -6.18 7.20 2.14
N SER A 509 -7.19 6.98 1.29
CA SER A 509 -7.89 5.68 1.25
C SER A 509 -7.73 4.94 -0.07
N ALA A 510 -7.18 5.58 -1.11
CA ALA A 510 -7.22 5.06 -2.47
C ALA A 510 -8.66 4.70 -2.93
N TRP A 511 -9.65 5.45 -2.44
CA TRP A 511 -11.10 5.25 -2.67
C TRP A 511 -11.74 4.05 -1.96
N VAL A 512 -11.08 3.46 -0.96
CA VAL A 512 -11.71 2.48 -0.08
C VAL A 512 -12.64 3.20 0.89
N GLU A 513 -13.96 3.11 0.68
CA GLU A 513 -14.97 3.82 1.49
C GLU A 513 -15.03 3.33 2.95
N ASP A 514 -14.76 2.04 3.19
CA ASP A 514 -14.76 1.43 4.51
C ASP A 514 -13.36 1.28 5.13
N ALA A 515 -12.41 2.11 4.69
CA ALA A 515 -11.02 2.06 5.15
C ALA A 515 -10.90 2.37 6.65
N ARG A 516 -10.11 1.55 7.37
CA ARG A 516 -9.71 1.79 8.76
C ARG A 516 -8.21 1.63 8.93
N SER A 517 -7.51 2.69 9.35
CA SER A 517 -6.06 2.62 9.61
C SER A 517 -5.75 1.99 10.97
N GLY A 518 -4.48 1.63 11.18
CA GLY A 518 -3.99 1.17 12.49
C GLY A 518 -4.00 2.25 13.58
N ALA A 519 -4.13 3.54 13.20
CA ALA A 519 -4.31 4.66 14.11
C ALA A 519 -5.80 4.99 14.36
N ASP A 520 -6.71 4.14 13.87
CA ASP A 520 -8.15 4.30 14.01
C ASP A 520 -8.73 5.48 13.19
N ALA A 521 -8.21 5.70 11.97
CA ALA A 521 -8.73 6.69 11.04
C ALA A 521 -9.71 6.04 10.04
N TYR A 522 -10.82 6.72 9.69
CA TYR A 522 -11.97 6.13 8.99
C TYR A 522 -12.28 6.79 7.64
N GLY A 523 -12.64 5.94 6.68
CA GLY A 523 -13.27 6.30 5.40
C GLY A 523 -12.37 7.04 4.40
N LEU A 524 -13.00 7.70 3.43
CA LEU A 524 -12.35 8.25 2.23
C LEU A 524 -11.20 9.24 2.52
N MET A 525 -11.36 10.10 3.53
CA MET A 525 -10.39 11.11 3.93
C MET A 525 -9.69 10.74 5.25
N GLN A 526 -9.83 9.50 5.72
CA GLN A 526 -9.15 8.95 6.91
C GLN A 526 -9.23 9.88 8.12
N LEU A 527 -10.45 10.15 8.59
CA LEU A 527 -10.68 10.98 9.77
C LEU A 527 -10.60 10.17 11.06
N LEU A 528 -9.88 10.70 12.06
CA LEU A 528 -9.94 10.19 13.42
C LEU A 528 -11.30 10.54 14.06
N PRO A 529 -11.95 9.63 14.80
CA PRO A 529 -13.26 9.88 15.40
C PRO A 529 -13.33 11.14 16.28
N GLY A 530 -12.28 11.42 17.04
CA GLY A 530 -12.19 12.65 17.86
C GLY A 530 -12.10 13.93 17.03
N THR A 531 -11.39 13.89 15.90
CA THR A 531 -11.34 15.00 14.94
C THR A 531 -12.69 15.21 14.26
N ALA A 532 -13.31 14.12 13.78
CA ALA A 532 -14.63 14.16 13.17
C ALA A 532 -15.70 14.73 14.12
N ALA A 533 -15.71 14.30 15.39
CA ALA A 533 -16.65 14.80 16.39
C ALA A 533 -16.55 16.32 16.59
N ARG A 534 -15.31 16.83 16.70
CA ARG A 534 -15.06 18.28 16.84
C ARG A 534 -15.56 19.04 15.62
N VAL A 535 -15.16 18.61 14.42
CA VAL A 535 -15.54 19.28 13.16
C VAL A 535 -17.05 19.20 12.91
N ALA A 536 -17.68 18.08 13.22
CA ALA A 536 -19.12 17.89 13.08
C ALA A 536 -19.90 18.83 14.01
N LYS A 537 -19.47 18.96 15.27
CA LYS A 537 -20.05 19.89 16.24
C LYS A 537 -19.95 21.34 15.75
N ASP A 538 -18.76 21.75 15.29
CA ASP A 538 -18.52 23.12 14.80
C ASP A 538 -19.36 23.43 13.55
N ALA A 539 -19.62 22.43 12.71
CA ALA A 539 -20.35 22.57 11.45
C ALA A 539 -21.86 22.28 11.55
N GLY A 540 -22.37 21.84 12.72
CA GLY A 540 -23.76 21.41 12.88
C GLY A 540 -24.14 20.16 12.05
N ILE A 541 -23.18 19.28 11.77
CA ILE A 541 -23.39 18.04 11.01
C ILE A 541 -23.69 16.89 11.98
N ALA A 542 -24.70 16.09 11.68
CA ALA A 542 -25.02 14.90 12.47
C ALA A 542 -23.89 13.87 12.37
N TYR A 543 -23.33 13.49 13.52
CA TYR A 543 -22.29 12.48 13.65
C TYR A 543 -22.43 11.82 15.02
N ASN A 544 -22.79 10.53 15.04
CA ASN A 544 -23.13 9.82 16.27
C ASN A 544 -22.05 8.80 16.66
N ARG A 545 -21.45 8.13 15.67
CA ARG A 545 -20.49 7.04 15.88
C ARG A 545 -19.46 6.98 14.76
N ALA A 546 -18.33 6.34 15.01
CA ALA A 546 -17.21 6.27 14.07
C ALA A 546 -17.59 5.66 12.71
N GLU A 547 -18.48 4.68 12.68
CA GLU A 547 -18.88 4.02 11.43
C GLU A 547 -19.69 4.94 10.50
N ASP A 548 -20.23 6.05 11.00
CA ASP A 548 -20.88 7.06 10.15
C ASP A 548 -19.86 7.65 9.13
N LEU A 549 -18.56 7.55 9.41
CA LEU A 549 -17.46 7.95 8.52
C LEU A 549 -17.21 6.97 7.36
N TYR A 550 -17.83 5.79 7.35
CA TYR A 550 -17.82 4.92 6.17
C TYR A 550 -18.78 5.42 5.08
N HIS A 551 -19.73 6.30 5.43
CA HIS A 551 -20.56 6.97 4.43
C HIS A 551 -19.75 8.09 3.76
N GLY A 552 -19.46 7.90 2.46
CA GLY A 552 -18.60 8.79 1.69
C GLY A 552 -19.00 10.27 1.74
N ASP A 553 -20.30 10.59 1.69
CA ASP A 553 -20.77 11.98 1.70
C ASP A 553 -20.52 12.67 3.05
N THR A 554 -20.78 11.98 4.17
CA THR A 554 -20.46 12.46 5.53
C THR A 554 -18.95 12.63 5.69
N ASN A 555 -18.18 11.66 5.24
CA ASN A 555 -16.72 11.66 5.34
C ASN A 555 -16.09 12.81 4.54
N ILE A 556 -16.53 13.02 3.29
CA ILE A 556 -16.07 14.13 2.45
C ILE A 556 -16.45 15.47 3.08
N ALA A 557 -17.70 15.63 3.56
CA ALA A 557 -18.15 16.89 4.16
C ALA A 557 -17.37 17.27 5.42
N LEU A 558 -17.04 16.31 6.29
CA LEU A 558 -16.22 16.55 7.48
C LEU A 558 -14.74 16.70 7.12
N GLY A 559 -14.26 15.93 6.14
CA GLY A 559 -12.85 15.88 5.75
C GLY A 559 -12.40 17.17 5.06
N THR A 560 -13.21 17.72 4.15
CA THR A 560 -12.90 19.01 3.52
C THR A 560 -12.91 20.15 4.53
N ARG A 561 -13.80 20.13 5.52
CA ARG A 561 -13.80 21.13 6.60
C ARG A 561 -12.55 21.04 7.46
N TYR A 562 -12.14 19.83 7.84
CA TYR A 562 -10.89 19.64 8.58
C TYR A 562 -9.67 20.08 7.75
N LEU A 563 -9.63 19.75 6.46
CA LEU A 563 -8.58 20.19 5.55
C LEU A 563 -8.54 21.71 5.40
N SER A 564 -9.70 22.35 5.34
CA SER A 564 -9.83 23.82 5.29
C SER A 564 -9.32 24.48 6.57
N GLN A 565 -9.62 23.93 7.76
CA GLN A 565 -9.02 24.39 9.02
C GLN A 565 -7.49 24.31 8.99
N MET A 566 -6.91 23.27 8.37
CA MET A 566 -5.47 23.18 8.18
C MET A 566 -4.97 24.23 7.18
N ALA A 567 -5.69 24.45 6.08
CA ALA A 567 -5.34 25.46 5.07
C ALA A 567 -5.34 26.88 5.66
N GLU A 568 -6.39 27.28 6.38
CA GLU A 568 -6.52 28.59 7.04
C GLU A 568 -5.32 28.90 7.95
N ARG A 569 -4.83 27.87 8.66
CA ARG A 569 -3.67 27.98 9.56
C ARG A 569 -2.36 28.36 8.86
N TYR A 570 -2.26 28.10 7.55
CA TYR A 570 -1.05 28.32 6.75
C TYR A 570 -1.32 29.20 5.54
N ASN A 571 -2.17 30.23 5.69
CA ASN A 571 -2.50 31.19 4.63
C ASN A 571 -3.02 30.52 3.33
N GLY A 572 -3.72 29.40 3.48
CA GLY A 572 -4.24 28.60 2.38
C GLY A 572 -3.25 27.62 1.74
N ALA A 573 -1.97 27.60 2.15
CA ALA A 573 -0.91 26.84 1.47
C ALA A 573 -1.19 25.32 1.43
N PRO A 574 -1.46 24.73 0.24
CA PRO A 574 -1.87 23.33 0.14
C PRO A 574 -0.84 22.33 0.66
N TRP A 575 0.45 22.60 0.45
CA TRP A 575 1.53 21.69 0.85
C TRP A 575 1.76 21.64 2.37
N LEU A 576 1.62 22.78 3.07
CA LEU A 576 1.69 22.83 4.53
C LEU A 576 0.44 22.23 5.17
N ALA A 577 -0.74 22.54 4.61
CA ALA A 577 -1.98 21.95 5.05
C ALA A 577 -1.99 20.43 4.88
N SER A 578 -1.45 19.91 3.76
CA SER A 578 -1.29 18.47 3.55
C SER A 578 -0.32 17.85 4.57
N ALA A 579 0.78 18.52 4.88
CA ALA A 579 1.72 18.07 5.91
C ALA A 579 1.06 18.04 7.30
N ALA A 580 0.27 19.05 7.64
CA ALA A 580 -0.42 19.17 8.92
C ALA A 580 -1.60 18.19 9.05
N TYR A 581 -2.28 17.90 7.93
CA TYR A 581 -3.33 16.88 7.88
C TYR A 581 -2.78 15.51 8.28
N ASN A 582 -1.60 15.14 7.75
CA ASN A 582 -0.97 13.84 8.01
C ASN A 582 -0.18 13.78 9.34
N ALA A 583 0.66 14.77 9.64
CA ALA A 583 1.56 14.76 10.81
C ALA A 583 1.03 15.51 12.04
N GLY A 584 -0.08 16.22 11.89
CA GLY A 584 -0.60 17.16 12.87
C GLY A 584 0.08 18.55 12.79
N PRO A 585 -0.66 19.64 13.07
CA PRO A 585 -0.16 21.01 12.94
C PRO A 585 1.04 21.30 13.86
N GLY A 586 1.08 20.72 15.06
CA GLY A 586 2.19 20.94 16.00
C GLY A 586 3.52 20.39 15.51
N ALA A 587 3.54 19.33 14.69
CA ALA A 587 4.77 18.85 14.06
C ALA A 587 5.26 19.85 12.99
N VAL A 588 4.35 20.31 12.13
CA VAL A 588 4.65 21.30 11.09
C VAL A 588 5.15 22.61 11.68
N GLU A 589 4.58 23.09 12.78
CA GLU A 589 5.07 24.29 13.48
C GLU A 589 6.50 24.16 13.97
N ARG A 590 6.85 23.02 14.59
CA ARG A 590 8.23 22.79 15.02
C ARG A 590 9.19 22.83 13.83
N TRP A 591 8.79 22.27 12.69
CA TRP A 591 9.61 22.29 11.48
C TRP A 591 9.72 23.70 10.90
N LEU A 592 8.63 24.46 10.85
CA LEU A 592 8.60 25.85 10.39
C LEU A 592 9.43 26.77 11.30
N GLY A 593 9.38 26.59 12.62
CA GLY A 593 10.18 27.37 13.57
C GLY A 593 11.68 27.23 13.35
N LEU A 594 12.12 26.06 12.86
CA LEU A 594 13.53 25.78 12.58
C LEU A 594 13.92 26.12 11.14
N ARG A 595 13.02 25.94 10.17
CA ARG A 595 13.35 25.88 8.73
C ARG A 595 12.33 26.59 7.82
N GLY A 596 11.46 27.43 8.35
CA GLY A 596 10.38 28.09 7.61
C GLY A 596 10.86 29.04 6.50
N GLN A 597 12.14 29.40 6.48
CA GLN A 597 12.75 30.21 5.42
C GLN A 597 13.18 29.39 4.19
N LEU A 598 13.16 28.06 4.27
CA LEU A 598 13.48 27.22 3.12
C LEU A 598 12.42 27.35 2.02
N GLU A 599 12.86 27.21 0.77
CA GLU A 599 11.94 27.04 -0.34
C GLU A 599 11.11 25.76 -0.15
N PRO A 600 9.82 25.74 -0.54
CA PRO A 600 8.90 24.66 -0.21
C PRO A 600 9.40 23.26 -0.61
N ASP A 601 10.05 23.10 -1.75
CA ASP A 601 10.56 21.80 -2.19
C ASP A 601 11.75 21.30 -1.34
N PHE A 602 12.65 22.18 -0.90
CA PHE A 602 13.72 21.83 0.05
C PHE A 602 13.15 21.56 1.44
N PHE A 603 12.11 22.30 1.85
CA PHE A 603 11.41 22.02 3.10
C PHE A 603 10.79 20.62 3.05
N ILE A 604 10.02 20.31 2.00
CA ILE A 604 9.38 19.00 1.82
C ILE A 604 10.44 17.89 1.85
N ALA A 605 11.52 18.03 1.09
CA ALA A 605 12.62 17.07 1.06
C ALA A 605 13.31 16.87 2.43
N SER A 606 13.22 17.84 3.34
CA SER A 606 13.81 17.78 4.68
C SER A 606 12.81 17.52 5.81
N ILE A 607 11.53 17.21 5.49
CA ILE A 607 10.56 16.76 6.52
C ILE A 607 11.08 15.47 7.16
N PRO A 608 11.25 15.41 8.50
CA PRO A 608 11.82 14.23 9.15
C PRO A 608 10.99 12.97 9.04
N TYR A 609 9.67 13.13 9.07
CA TYR A 609 8.74 12.02 8.98
C TYR A 609 8.68 11.56 7.53
N LYS A 610 9.31 10.41 7.25
CA LYS A 610 9.35 9.82 5.90
C LYS A 610 7.95 9.71 5.30
N GLU A 611 7.00 9.20 6.08
CA GLU A 611 5.60 9.07 5.66
C GLU A 611 5.00 10.41 5.22
N THR A 612 5.15 11.47 6.03
CA THR A 612 4.64 12.80 5.71
C THR A 612 5.35 13.42 4.50
N ARG A 613 6.66 13.24 4.38
CA ARG A 613 7.44 13.71 3.23
C ARG A 613 6.92 13.11 1.92
N GLU A 614 6.76 11.79 1.90
CA GLU A 614 6.24 11.06 0.74
C GLU A 614 4.76 11.37 0.50
N TYR A 615 3.97 11.55 1.56
CA TYR A 615 2.56 11.94 1.49
C TYR A 615 2.37 13.29 0.80
N VAL A 616 3.11 14.32 1.20
CA VAL A 616 2.98 15.67 0.61
C VAL A 616 3.35 15.65 -0.87
N ALA A 617 4.49 15.05 -1.24
CA ALA A 617 4.91 14.93 -2.63
C ALA A 617 3.85 14.20 -3.48
N ARG A 618 3.30 13.10 -2.95
CA ARG A 618 2.26 12.30 -3.60
C ARG A 618 0.95 13.06 -3.76
N VAL A 619 0.47 13.76 -2.73
CA VAL A 619 -0.75 14.60 -2.82
C VAL A 619 -0.59 15.68 -3.87
N LEU A 620 0.56 16.36 -3.91
CA LEU A 620 0.81 17.41 -4.90
C LEU A 620 0.86 16.85 -6.32
N ALA A 621 1.52 15.70 -6.54
CA ALA A 621 1.50 15.02 -7.83
C ALA A 621 0.08 14.58 -8.24
N PHE A 622 -0.70 14.02 -7.31
CA PHE A 622 -2.07 13.62 -7.57
C PHE A 622 -2.97 14.81 -7.90
N SER A 623 -2.75 15.98 -7.27
CA SER A 623 -3.52 17.19 -7.56
C SER A 623 -3.32 17.69 -8.99
N VAL A 624 -2.12 17.53 -9.56
CA VAL A 624 -1.84 17.82 -10.98
C VAL A 624 -2.66 16.91 -11.89
N ILE A 625 -2.67 15.61 -11.60
CA ILE A 625 -3.40 14.61 -12.39
C ILE A 625 -4.90 14.86 -12.32
N TYR A 626 -5.45 15.13 -11.13
CA TYR A 626 -6.86 15.44 -10.97
C TYR A 626 -7.25 16.77 -11.61
N ASP A 627 -6.40 17.80 -11.56
CA ASP A 627 -6.71 19.07 -12.23
C ASP A 627 -6.74 18.89 -13.75
N TRP A 628 -5.83 18.08 -14.31
CA TRP A 628 -5.89 17.66 -15.71
C TRP A 628 -7.16 16.87 -16.04
N ARG A 629 -7.51 15.87 -15.22
CA ARG A 629 -8.75 15.08 -15.38
C ARG A 629 -10.01 15.96 -15.38
N LEU A 630 -10.05 16.98 -14.53
CA LEU A 630 -11.21 17.86 -14.34
C LEU A 630 -11.30 18.97 -15.40
N ASN A 631 -10.18 19.40 -15.99
CA ASN A 631 -10.12 20.61 -16.83
C ASN A 631 -9.45 20.42 -18.20
N GLY A 632 -8.91 19.23 -18.52
CA GLY A 632 -8.14 18.95 -19.74
C GLY A 632 -6.74 19.59 -19.78
N LYS A 633 -6.41 20.44 -18.81
CA LYS A 633 -5.11 21.08 -18.57
C LYS A 633 -4.83 21.07 -17.07
N ALA A 634 -3.57 21.24 -16.66
CA ALA A 634 -3.20 21.18 -15.25
C ALA A 634 -2.58 22.48 -14.74
N LEU A 635 -2.99 22.92 -13.55
CA LEU A 635 -2.35 23.97 -12.80
C LEU A 635 -0.92 23.55 -12.45
N ALA A 636 0.01 24.51 -12.58
CA ALA A 636 1.39 24.32 -12.19
C ALA A 636 1.48 23.81 -10.73
N VAL A 637 2.27 22.77 -10.46
CA VAL A 637 2.45 22.24 -9.11
C VAL A 637 3.10 23.30 -8.21
N ALA A 638 3.97 24.15 -8.76
CA ALA A 638 4.54 25.29 -8.07
C ALA A 638 3.48 26.30 -7.57
N ALA A 639 2.32 26.41 -8.22
CA ALA A 639 1.24 27.28 -7.74
C ALA A 639 0.62 26.79 -6.42
N ARG A 640 0.74 25.49 -6.11
CA ARG A 640 0.33 24.88 -4.82
C ARG A 640 1.47 24.87 -3.78
N LEU A 641 2.59 25.53 -4.10
CA LEU A 641 3.79 25.66 -3.27
C LEU A 641 4.11 27.13 -3.00
N PRO A 642 3.18 27.94 -2.45
CA PRO A 642 3.52 29.29 -2.00
C PRO A 642 4.62 29.20 -0.93
N ARG A 643 5.48 30.22 -0.86
CA ARG A 643 6.44 30.31 0.25
C ARG A 643 5.66 30.46 1.56
N TYR A 644 6.25 29.98 2.65
CA TYR A 644 5.64 30.12 3.96
C TYR A 644 5.35 31.60 4.27
N GLY A 645 4.12 31.88 4.72
CA GLY A 645 3.61 33.23 4.98
C GLY A 645 3.06 33.97 3.75
N GLN A 646 3.12 33.38 2.55
CA GLN A 646 2.43 33.93 1.37
C GLN A 646 1.00 33.40 1.30
N ASP A 647 0.07 34.29 0.95
CA ASP A 647 -1.32 33.93 0.74
C ASP A 647 -1.50 33.08 -0.52
N TYR A 648 -2.32 32.04 -0.39
CA TYR A 648 -2.77 31.19 -1.47
C TYR A 648 -4.25 31.40 -1.71
N ALA A 649 -4.60 31.69 -2.97
CA ALA A 649 -5.97 31.68 -3.45
C ALA A 649 -6.23 30.39 -4.21
N ALA A 650 -7.36 29.73 -3.93
CA ALA A 650 -7.77 28.56 -4.68
C ALA A 650 -7.95 28.92 -6.19
N PRO A 651 -7.56 28.02 -7.12
CA PRO A 651 -7.64 28.27 -8.54
C PRO A 651 -9.10 28.39 -9.00
N GLY A 652 -9.38 29.45 -9.75
CA GLY A 652 -10.67 29.65 -10.42
C GLY A 652 -10.71 29.03 -11.81
N ARG A 653 -11.81 29.31 -12.52
CA ARG A 653 -12.03 28.88 -13.91
C ARG A 653 -10.97 29.44 -14.85
N ASP A 654 -10.60 30.71 -14.68
CA ASP A 654 -9.69 31.43 -15.57
C ASP A 654 -8.21 31.35 -15.14
N THR A 655 -7.91 30.61 -14.06
CA THR A 655 -6.52 30.41 -13.63
C THR A 655 -5.72 29.72 -14.74
N PRO A 656 -4.56 30.27 -15.14
CA PRO A 656 -3.72 29.68 -16.18
C PRO A 656 -3.30 28.24 -15.85
N ARG A 657 -3.43 27.35 -16.82
CA ARG A 657 -3.07 25.93 -16.71
C ARG A 657 -2.16 25.52 -17.85
N LYS A 658 -1.16 24.69 -17.52
CA LYS A 658 -0.22 24.11 -18.46
C LYS A 658 -0.91 23.04 -19.31
N THR A 659 -0.50 22.95 -20.56
CA THR A 659 -0.93 21.87 -21.44
C THR A 659 -0.32 20.55 -20.98
N VAL A 660 -1.04 19.47 -21.27
CA VAL A 660 -0.58 18.11 -21.06
C VAL A 660 -0.25 17.50 -22.43
N THR A 661 0.90 16.85 -22.53
CA THR A 661 1.37 16.21 -23.76
C THR A 661 1.96 14.85 -23.42
N CYS A 662 1.91 13.89 -24.36
CA CYS A 662 2.73 12.70 -24.27
C CYS A 662 3.91 12.85 -25.23
N PRO A 663 5.08 13.36 -24.77
CA PRO A 663 6.24 13.47 -25.64
C PRO A 663 6.66 12.05 -26.09
N LEU A 664 6.87 11.87 -27.39
CA LEU A 664 7.54 10.67 -27.89
C LEU A 664 8.92 10.65 -27.24
N LEU A 665 9.22 9.61 -26.46
CA LEU A 665 10.59 9.39 -26.01
C LEU A 665 11.46 9.32 -27.27
N PRO A 666 12.61 10.03 -27.33
CA PRO A 666 13.60 9.74 -28.36
C PRO A 666 13.84 8.23 -28.33
N ALA A 667 13.75 7.58 -29.49
CA ALA A 667 14.03 6.15 -29.57
C ALA A 667 15.42 5.93 -28.98
N ASP A 668 15.48 5.33 -27.78
CA ASP A 668 16.71 4.72 -27.30
C ASP A 668 17.13 3.79 -28.43
N THR A 669 18.32 4.03 -28.98
CA THR A 669 18.94 3.22 -30.01
C THR A 669 18.77 1.75 -29.62
N ALA A 670 17.82 1.10 -30.28
CA ALA A 670 17.50 -0.29 -30.05
C ALA A 670 18.78 -1.10 -30.26
N GLN A 671 19.13 -1.85 -29.21
CA GLN A 671 19.80 -3.15 -29.25
C GLN A 671 20.70 -3.35 -30.47
N ALA A 672 22.00 -3.17 -30.26
CA ALA A 672 22.99 -3.84 -31.08
C ALA A 672 22.62 -5.32 -31.17
N ALA A 673 22.30 -5.76 -32.39
CA ALA A 673 22.04 -7.16 -32.70
C ALA A 673 23.22 -8.01 -32.21
N PRO A 674 22.99 -9.20 -31.62
CA PRO A 674 24.07 -10.09 -31.27
C PRO A 674 24.82 -10.50 -32.54
N ALA A 675 26.13 -10.25 -32.58
CA ALA A 675 27.01 -10.76 -33.60
C ALA A 675 26.87 -12.29 -33.66
N ALA A 676 26.58 -12.81 -34.85
CA ALA A 676 26.55 -14.24 -35.13
C ALA A 676 27.92 -14.85 -34.78
N ALA A 677 27.96 -15.70 -33.75
CA ALA A 677 29.11 -16.52 -33.45
C ALA A 677 29.22 -17.62 -34.51
N ALA A 678 30.29 -17.55 -35.30
CA ALA A 678 30.70 -18.62 -36.20
C ALA A 678 31.07 -19.88 -35.37
N ALA A 679 30.55 -21.03 -35.81
CA ALA A 679 30.93 -22.34 -35.27
C ALA A 679 32.38 -22.68 -35.67
N PRO A 680 33.19 -23.29 -34.78
CA PRO A 680 34.40 -23.96 -35.21
C PRO A 680 34.06 -25.38 -35.63
N GLY A 681 34.37 -25.70 -36.90
CA GLY A 681 34.55 -27.07 -37.35
C GLY A 681 36.00 -27.52 -37.09
N ALA A 682 36.13 -28.84 -36.91
CA ALA A 682 37.33 -29.65 -36.66
C ALA A 682 37.80 -29.72 -35.20
#